data_AF-A0A8S3RMG2-F1
#
_entry.id   AF-A0A8S3RMG2-F1
#
_cell.length_a   1.000
_cell.length_b   1.000
_cell.length_c   1.000
_cell.angle_alpha   90.00
_cell.angle_beta   90.00
_cell.angle_gamma   90.00
#
_symmetry.space_group_name_H-M   'P 1'
#
loop_
_entity.id
_entity.type
_entity.pdbx_description
1 polymer ?
#
loop_
_entity_poly.entity_id
_entity_poly.type
_entity_poly.pdbx_seq_one_letter_code
_entity_poly.pdbx_strand_id
1 'polypeptide(L)'
;MAQAQAPAPKCSICKKDTAKVFCHDCRHFLCQSCNSYHYKFPANKRHTVTDSHSIDRSTLMLTLVCGEHDLEFAYYCRNCECLICFQCVTSVHKGHTFTDIAKVAATAREDIKNRLEKVKDNVKNLSDLIVDFKTTKQSKLQIGTDNFITDINVVSKDLVRIIETETQTNLTDSSDFLMQEKQQLLYNLAKLEKSYSEYHSIHEKFEQILREKHDVSFFLNQLPLIKEYESLDKISTPEEPKETKPFKTDSFVDSVIGRITSKYNSSDFRNDTIKTSSSEFASGTSAPQIKFPNSVLLDPDQSFVAFGHDADDTYRDLVYHQRHTDCYRGITVTKTFAKILQSILKDRVDSVFNNIQNSLQRGFTEGVSSLCAAFLTSEAIEESKKLKILLILVTLDAEKAFDKLNHEILFNKLYHYGIKGKLWILLRNLYKGMSIKVKWEGQCTEDVMVLQGIQQGAKLSTTLYKCYNNVILDSILKSGLGACIGDIQVPAPTCADDIAVLANSTADAQGILDIVQHHTSRDLVKINPTKSEAVLYNAKGSNISTLKFEDNDINITNETKHLGIKRNEQNRANISERIRTGRATIYSLLGAGLHVRRGFSPMVAYKLWRTYAVPRSIYGLEVMNLLAKEKDMLELAERKILRQIQGLPNNTANMAVYTLVGAEPIAITLDKNVLTFFMNIVRNPGTIECEILRRQIVFSDQRGKDFINRVEKTLSKYNLKSSSYYIENPLNKMEWKRLVGIKIKEYWKNECHNEKMEKTSLKYIEIQNNPLNEAHNIWKSVKNNSKDVKAGEIKARISTQTYIFQAKRAKFDPKDGEKDSRNFNVKTVDLQKNISAFVLFRMLIKFYVDEISCKMNPSDLSYTTNIQWTGIDDLVIVSEPEASALFCKYMLKEKAQLT
;
A
#
# COMPACT_ATOMS: atom_id res chain seq x y z
N MET A 1 16.39 -15.08 -49.20
CA MET A 1 17.57 -14.20 -49.30
C MET A 1 17.99 -14.12 -50.76
N ALA A 2 18.01 -12.93 -51.35
CA ALA A 2 18.51 -12.69 -52.70
C ALA A 2 20.05 -12.52 -52.64
N GLN A 3 20.79 -13.18 -53.54
CA GLN A 3 22.26 -13.08 -53.64
C GLN A 3 22.67 -11.85 -54.47
N ALA A 4 23.63 -11.07 -53.96
CA ALA A 4 24.25 -9.94 -54.64
C ALA A 4 25.29 -10.40 -55.69
N GLN A 5 25.26 -9.84 -56.91
CA GLN A 5 26.21 -10.14 -58.00
C GLN A 5 27.52 -9.32 -57.89
N ALA A 6 28.65 -9.95 -58.20
CA ALA A 6 30.01 -9.39 -58.16
C ALA A 6 30.32 -8.44 -59.36
N PRO A 7 31.26 -7.48 -59.23
CA PRO A 7 31.52 -6.46 -60.25
C PRO A 7 32.19 -7.01 -61.54
N ALA A 8 31.82 -6.43 -62.69
CA ALA A 8 32.25 -6.83 -64.03
C ALA A 8 33.75 -6.56 -64.30
N PRO A 9 34.47 -7.44 -65.04
CA PRO A 9 35.89 -7.27 -65.36
C PRO A 9 36.15 -6.13 -66.37
N LYS A 10 37.36 -5.56 -66.40
CA LYS A 10 37.78 -4.52 -67.36
C LYS A 10 38.32 -5.12 -68.67
N CYS A 11 38.22 -4.36 -69.76
CA CYS A 11 38.72 -4.74 -71.09
C CYS A 11 40.24 -4.97 -71.06
N SER A 12 40.68 -6.13 -71.52
CA SER A 12 42.09 -6.55 -71.54
C SER A 12 42.95 -5.71 -72.48
N ILE A 13 42.36 -5.13 -73.54
CA ILE A 13 43.09 -4.34 -74.55
C ILE A 13 43.20 -2.87 -74.14
N CYS A 14 42.09 -2.16 -73.96
CA CYS A 14 42.13 -0.72 -73.65
C CYS A 14 42.32 -0.42 -72.15
N LYS A 15 42.04 -1.40 -71.27
CA LYS A 15 42.12 -1.33 -69.80
C LYS A 15 41.32 -0.21 -69.11
N LYS A 16 40.57 0.60 -69.87
CA LYS A 16 39.77 1.72 -69.37
C LYS A 16 38.30 1.34 -69.19
N ASP A 17 37.70 0.68 -70.17
CA ASP A 17 36.27 0.35 -70.17
C ASP A 17 35.99 -1.02 -69.57
N THR A 18 34.77 -1.23 -69.04
CA THR A 18 34.30 -2.54 -68.59
C THR A 18 34.10 -3.49 -69.77
N ALA A 19 34.59 -4.72 -69.64
CA ALA A 19 34.48 -5.74 -70.66
C ALA A 19 33.07 -6.31 -70.68
N LYS A 20 32.47 -6.34 -71.87
CA LYS A 20 31.12 -6.88 -72.09
C LYS A 20 31.14 -8.28 -72.67
N VAL A 21 32.23 -8.64 -73.36
CA VAL A 21 32.34 -9.94 -74.00
C VAL A 21 33.71 -10.53 -73.77
N PHE A 22 33.82 -11.85 -73.90
CA PHE A 22 35.06 -12.60 -73.86
C PHE A 22 35.19 -13.41 -75.14
N CYS A 23 36.36 -13.35 -75.75
CA CYS A 23 36.69 -14.13 -76.94
C CYS A 23 37.31 -15.46 -76.51
N HIS A 24 36.66 -16.58 -76.83
CA HIS A 24 37.15 -17.92 -76.45
C HIS A 24 38.44 -18.30 -77.16
N ASP A 25 38.60 -17.88 -78.42
CA ASP A 25 39.77 -18.23 -79.23
C ASP A 25 41.01 -17.40 -78.85
N CYS A 26 40.82 -16.11 -78.56
CA CYS A 26 41.93 -15.27 -78.10
C CYS A 26 42.10 -15.28 -76.58
N ARG A 27 41.13 -15.77 -75.82
CA ARG A 27 41.08 -15.75 -74.34
C ARG A 27 41.22 -14.36 -73.71
N HIS A 28 40.65 -13.33 -74.34
CA HIS A 28 40.68 -11.95 -73.84
C HIS A 28 39.28 -11.40 -73.56
N PHE A 29 39.15 -10.60 -72.50
CA PHE A 29 37.93 -9.84 -72.19
C PHE A 29 37.94 -8.52 -72.97
N LEU A 30 36.91 -8.25 -73.77
CA LEU A 30 36.85 -7.10 -74.66
C LEU A 30 35.65 -6.20 -74.33
N CYS A 31 35.84 -4.88 -74.34
CA CYS A 31 34.73 -3.94 -74.39
C CYS A 31 34.14 -3.90 -75.81
N GLN A 32 32.95 -3.33 -75.95
CA GLN A 32 32.20 -3.31 -77.21
C GLN A 32 33.01 -2.71 -78.39
N SER A 33 33.81 -1.66 -78.13
CA SER A 33 34.65 -0.98 -79.11
C SER A 33 35.86 -1.83 -79.52
N CYS A 34 36.54 -2.46 -78.56
CA CYS A 34 37.64 -3.37 -78.85
C CYS A 34 37.15 -4.65 -79.55
N ASN A 35 35.96 -5.15 -79.23
CA ASN A 35 35.37 -6.30 -79.92
C ASN A 35 35.02 -5.99 -81.38
N SER A 36 34.48 -4.81 -81.66
CA SER A 36 34.16 -4.41 -83.04
C SER A 36 35.42 -4.16 -83.89
N TYR A 37 36.54 -3.75 -83.27
CA TYR A 37 37.85 -3.75 -83.95
C TYR A 37 38.44 -5.16 -84.10
N HIS A 38 38.22 -6.05 -83.14
CA HIS A 38 38.70 -7.43 -83.16
C HIS A 38 38.25 -8.18 -84.42
N TYR A 39 36.99 -8.02 -84.84
CA TYR A 39 36.44 -8.64 -86.05
C TYR A 39 36.84 -7.95 -87.38
N LYS A 40 37.49 -6.76 -87.32
CA LYS A 40 38.01 -6.11 -88.54
C LYS A 40 39.29 -6.77 -89.05
N PHE A 41 40.01 -7.49 -88.21
CA PHE A 41 41.18 -8.27 -88.63
C PHE A 41 40.73 -9.57 -89.33
N PRO A 42 41.20 -9.84 -90.57
CA PRO A 42 40.74 -10.99 -91.35
C PRO A 42 40.91 -12.34 -90.65
N ALA A 43 41.98 -12.51 -89.88
CA ALA A 43 42.26 -13.73 -89.12
C ALA A 43 41.22 -14.01 -88.01
N ASN A 44 40.59 -12.96 -87.47
CA ASN A 44 39.77 -13.06 -86.27
C ASN A 44 38.27 -13.11 -86.57
N LYS A 45 37.88 -13.10 -87.86
CA LYS A 45 36.48 -13.04 -88.29
C LYS A 45 35.64 -14.25 -87.85
N ARG A 46 36.28 -15.38 -87.58
CA ARG A 46 35.63 -16.63 -87.15
C ARG A 46 35.71 -16.89 -85.66
N HIS A 47 36.28 -15.97 -84.88
CA HIS A 47 36.40 -16.18 -83.45
C HIS A 47 35.03 -16.13 -82.78
N THR A 48 34.87 -16.88 -81.69
CA THR A 48 33.65 -17.01 -80.91
C THR A 48 33.74 -16.15 -79.65
N VAL A 49 32.74 -15.28 -79.46
CA VAL A 49 32.65 -14.38 -78.30
C VAL A 49 31.35 -14.62 -77.54
N THR A 50 31.43 -14.65 -76.21
CA THR A 50 30.28 -14.77 -75.30
C THR A 50 30.26 -13.63 -74.28
N ASP A 51 29.13 -13.42 -73.61
CA ASP A 51 28.98 -12.32 -72.64
C ASP A 51 29.87 -12.57 -71.41
N SER A 52 30.58 -11.53 -70.97
CA SER A 52 31.53 -11.60 -69.85
C SER A 52 30.88 -11.97 -68.51
N HIS A 53 29.57 -11.77 -68.35
CA HIS A 53 28.82 -12.15 -67.16
C HIS A 53 28.33 -13.60 -67.17
N SER A 54 28.23 -14.21 -68.35
CA SER A 54 27.74 -15.58 -68.53
C SER A 54 28.83 -16.65 -68.38
N ILE A 55 30.08 -16.24 -68.19
CA ILE A 55 31.21 -17.14 -68.03
C ILE A 55 31.38 -17.49 -66.56
N ASP A 56 31.17 -18.78 -66.25
CA ASP A 56 31.55 -19.35 -64.97
C ASP A 56 33.09 -19.34 -64.85
N ARG A 57 33.62 -18.50 -63.95
CA ARG A 57 35.07 -18.29 -63.74
C ARG A 57 35.81 -19.58 -63.34
N SER A 58 35.10 -20.61 -62.90
CA SER A 58 35.65 -21.93 -62.58
C SER A 58 36.11 -22.72 -63.82
N THR A 59 35.53 -22.46 -65.00
CA THR A 59 35.91 -23.10 -66.28
C THR A 59 37.17 -22.51 -66.92
N LEU A 60 37.67 -21.38 -66.41
CA LEU A 60 38.93 -20.76 -66.84
C LEU A 60 40.15 -21.36 -66.13
N MET A 61 40.01 -22.51 -65.46
CA MET A 61 41.08 -23.14 -64.69
C MET A 61 42.23 -23.60 -65.59
N LEU A 62 43.38 -23.00 -65.27
CA LEU A 62 44.76 -23.32 -65.61
C LEU A 62 45.00 -24.75 -66.10
N THR A 63 45.69 -24.90 -67.23
CA THR A 63 46.54 -26.06 -67.49
C THR A 63 47.54 -26.17 -66.35
N LEU A 64 47.24 -27.04 -65.38
CA LEU A 64 48.11 -27.37 -64.25
C LEU A 64 49.29 -28.18 -64.80
N VAL A 65 50.40 -27.49 -64.99
CA VAL A 65 51.69 -28.08 -65.37
C VAL A 65 52.54 -28.29 -64.12
N CYS A 66 53.44 -29.27 -64.19
CA CYS A 66 54.41 -29.54 -63.14
C CYS A 66 55.35 -28.35 -62.98
N GLY A 67 55.42 -27.78 -61.77
CA GLY A 67 56.21 -26.58 -61.49
C GLY A 67 57.73 -26.71 -61.69
N GLU A 68 58.25 -27.93 -61.87
CA GLU A 68 59.68 -28.15 -62.15
C GLU A 68 60.00 -28.51 -63.60
N HIS A 69 59.04 -29.06 -64.35
CA HIS A 69 59.31 -29.61 -65.69
C HIS A 69 58.39 -29.04 -66.78
N ASP A 70 57.45 -28.14 -66.44
CA ASP A 70 56.51 -27.47 -67.34
C ASP A 70 55.68 -28.45 -68.24
N LEU A 71 55.55 -29.69 -67.77
CA LEU A 71 54.79 -30.77 -68.40
C LEU A 71 53.50 -31.04 -67.64
N GLU A 72 52.43 -31.42 -68.35
CA GLU A 72 51.16 -31.77 -67.73
C GLU A 72 51.30 -32.97 -66.78
N PHE A 73 50.54 -32.92 -65.68
CA PHE A 73 50.47 -34.03 -64.74
C PHE A 73 49.81 -35.25 -65.41
N ALA A 74 50.49 -36.39 -65.36
CA ALA A 74 50.02 -37.63 -65.99
C ALA A 74 49.85 -38.78 -64.99
N TYR A 75 50.58 -38.76 -63.87
CA TYR A 75 50.57 -39.84 -62.88
C TYR A 75 50.34 -39.32 -61.46
N TYR A 76 49.79 -40.16 -60.60
CA TYR A 76 49.63 -39.93 -59.17
C TYR A 76 50.58 -40.85 -58.40
N CYS A 77 51.48 -40.27 -57.61
CA CYS A 77 52.40 -41.01 -56.77
C CYS A 77 51.69 -41.44 -55.49
N ARG A 78 51.53 -42.74 -55.26
CA ARG A 78 50.84 -43.27 -54.07
C ARG A 78 51.65 -43.10 -52.79
N ASN A 79 52.97 -43.07 -52.90
CA ASN A 79 53.86 -42.91 -51.75
C ASN A 79 53.92 -41.47 -51.24
N CYS A 80 53.69 -40.48 -52.12
CA CYS A 80 53.79 -39.05 -51.78
C CYS A 80 52.44 -38.33 -51.82
N GLU A 81 51.38 -39.03 -52.18
CA GLU A 81 50.00 -38.52 -52.33
C GLU A 81 49.86 -37.28 -53.24
N CYS A 82 50.70 -37.16 -54.27
CA CYS A 82 50.75 -35.98 -55.14
C CYS A 82 50.69 -36.32 -56.64
N LEU A 83 50.30 -35.33 -57.47
CA LEU A 83 50.31 -35.44 -58.93
C LEU A 83 51.72 -35.16 -59.47
N ILE A 84 52.17 -35.97 -60.42
CA ILE A 84 53.51 -35.92 -61.02
C ILE A 84 53.43 -36.00 -62.56
N CYS A 85 54.37 -35.35 -63.24
CA CYS A 85 54.52 -35.47 -64.71
C CYS A 85 55.40 -36.68 -65.07
N PHE A 86 55.50 -37.02 -66.36
CA PHE A 86 56.33 -38.14 -66.83
C PHE A 86 57.81 -38.00 -66.42
N GLN A 87 58.35 -36.78 -66.44
CA GLN A 87 59.76 -36.55 -66.13
C GLN A 87 60.07 -36.72 -64.64
N CYS A 88 59.15 -36.33 -63.76
CA CYS A 88 59.22 -36.54 -62.30
C CYS A 88 59.36 -38.01 -61.89
N VAL A 89 58.82 -38.94 -62.69
CA VAL A 89 58.93 -40.39 -62.45
C VAL A 89 60.40 -40.83 -62.53
N THR A 90 61.15 -40.25 -63.46
CA THR A 90 62.56 -40.64 -63.73
C THR A 90 63.58 -39.88 -62.90
N SER A 91 63.21 -38.69 -62.40
CA SER A 91 64.06 -37.83 -61.58
C SER A 91 63.76 -37.99 -60.08
N VAL A 92 62.81 -37.20 -59.58
CA VAL A 92 62.56 -36.98 -58.14
C VAL A 92 61.86 -38.16 -57.46
N HIS A 93 61.02 -38.89 -58.18
CA HIS A 93 60.23 -40.01 -57.63
C HIS A 93 60.74 -41.39 -58.09
N LYS A 94 62.05 -41.51 -58.33
CA LYS A 94 62.69 -42.74 -58.80
C LYS A 94 62.57 -43.85 -57.74
N GLY A 95 61.80 -44.90 -58.04
CA GLY A 95 61.53 -46.03 -57.14
C GLY A 95 60.19 -45.97 -56.39
N HIS A 96 59.37 -44.94 -56.61
CA HIS A 96 58.03 -44.86 -56.03
C HIS A 96 56.98 -45.57 -56.89
N THR A 97 55.85 -45.96 -56.28
CA THR A 97 54.71 -46.52 -57.00
C THR A 97 53.78 -45.40 -57.46
N PHE A 98 53.52 -45.36 -58.76
CA PHE A 98 52.65 -44.38 -59.38
C PHE A 98 51.59 -45.04 -60.26
N THR A 99 50.44 -44.39 -60.34
CA THR A 99 49.31 -44.85 -61.14
C THR A 99 48.75 -43.71 -61.97
N ASP A 100 48.27 -44.02 -63.17
CA ASP A 100 47.64 -43.04 -64.06
C ASP A 100 46.53 -42.26 -63.33
N ILE A 101 46.58 -40.93 -63.44
CA ILE A 101 45.62 -40.03 -62.79
C ILE A 101 44.19 -40.35 -63.21
N ALA A 102 43.97 -40.71 -64.48
CA ALA A 102 42.65 -41.06 -64.98
C ALA A 102 42.07 -42.30 -64.26
N LYS A 103 42.92 -43.29 -63.92
CA LYS A 103 42.48 -44.47 -63.17
C LYS A 103 42.18 -44.13 -61.71
N VAL A 104 43.03 -43.35 -61.04
CA VAL A 104 42.81 -42.95 -59.64
C VAL A 104 41.58 -42.06 -59.52
N ALA A 105 41.40 -41.11 -60.45
CA ALA A 105 40.24 -40.25 -60.51
C ALA A 105 38.95 -41.03 -60.80
N ALA A 106 39.00 -42.07 -61.65
CA ALA A 106 37.86 -42.95 -61.87
C ALA A 106 37.43 -43.68 -60.59
N THR A 107 38.38 -44.29 -59.86
CA THR A 107 38.08 -44.94 -58.57
C THR A 107 37.58 -43.98 -57.49
N ALA A 108 38.16 -42.76 -57.41
CA ALA A 108 37.72 -41.75 -56.45
C ALA A 108 36.30 -41.23 -56.79
N ARG A 109 36.00 -41.06 -58.08
CA ARG A 109 34.64 -40.71 -58.55
C ARG A 109 33.63 -41.80 -58.22
N GLU A 110 34.00 -43.07 -58.35
CA GLU A 110 33.16 -44.22 -57.99
C GLU A 110 32.88 -44.24 -56.47
N ASP A 111 33.90 -44.07 -55.62
CA ASP A 111 33.71 -44.06 -54.16
C ASP A 111 32.85 -42.87 -53.70
N ILE A 112 33.06 -41.70 -54.30
CA ILE A 112 32.21 -40.52 -54.04
C ILE A 112 30.77 -40.78 -54.49
N LYS A 113 30.54 -41.39 -55.65
CA LYS A 113 29.17 -41.76 -56.10
C LYS A 113 28.50 -42.72 -55.12
N ASN A 114 29.20 -43.76 -54.68
CA ASN A 114 28.68 -44.75 -53.74
C ASN A 114 28.34 -44.12 -52.37
N ARG A 115 29.17 -43.19 -51.89
CA ARG A 115 28.88 -42.44 -50.65
C ARG A 115 27.74 -41.45 -50.83
N LEU A 116 27.63 -40.82 -52.00
CA LEU A 116 26.55 -39.89 -52.34
C LEU A 116 25.19 -40.59 -52.31
N GLU A 117 25.08 -41.82 -52.81
CA GLU A 117 23.84 -42.60 -52.74
C GLU A 117 23.42 -42.88 -51.29
N LYS A 118 24.35 -43.31 -50.43
CA LYS A 118 24.07 -43.50 -48.99
C LYS A 118 23.61 -42.23 -48.30
N VAL A 119 24.18 -41.08 -48.67
CA VAL A 119 23.76 -39.78 -48.12
C VAL A 119 22.36 -39.40 -48.62
N LYS A 120 22.03 -39.65 -49.89
CA LYS A 120 20.69 -39.39 -50.44
C LYS A 120 19.61 -40.21 -49.73
N ASP A 121 19.87 -41.49 -49.47
CA ASP A 121 18.93 -42.36 -48.75
C ASP A 121 18.73 -41.89 -47.30
N ASN A 122 19.80 -41.50 -46.62
CA ASN A 122 19.71 -40.96 -45.26
C ASN A 122 18.97 -39.61 -45.20
N VAL A 123 19.20 -38.72 -46.17
CA VAL A 123 18.48 -37.43 -46.26
C VAL A 123 16.99 -37.67 -46.50
N LYS A 124 16.63 -38.64 -47.34
CA LYS A 124 15.24 -39.00 -47.61
C LYS A 124 14.55 -39.58 -46.37
N ASN A 125 15.20 -40.52 -45.69
CA ASN A 125 14.70 -41.10 -44.43
C ASN A 125 14.52 -40.03 -43.34
N LEU A 126 15.47 -39.11 -43.18
CA LEU A 126 15.37 -38.01 -42.22
C LEU A 126 14.25 -37.02 -42.60
N SER A 127 14.09 -36.73 -43.89
CA SER A 127 12.99 -35.92 -44.42
C SER A 127 11.63 -36.51 -44.05
N ASP A 128 11.45 -37.80 -44.31
CA ASP A 128 10.18 -38.50 -44.08
C ASP A 128 9.88 -38.59 -42.57
N LEU A 129 10.89 -38.84 -41.73
CA LEU A 129 10.77 -38.78 -40.27
C LEU A 129 10.42 -37.38 -39.77
N ILE A 130 11.01 -36.32 -40.32
CA ILE A 130 10.69 -34.93 -39.92
C ILE A 130 9.25 -34.58 -40.28
N VAL A 131 8.76 -35.02 -41.45
CA VAL A 131 7.37 -34.80 -41.86
C VAL A 131 6.43 -35.56 -40.93
N ASP A 132 6.67 -36.85 -40.67
CA ASP A 132 5.83 -37.67 -39.78
C ASP A 132 5.85 -37.17 -38.33
N PHE A 133 6.99 -36.68 -37.84
CA PHE A 133 7.07 -36.09 -36.50
C PHE A 133 6.29 -34.76 -36.42
N LYS A 134 6.33 -33.94 -37.48
CA LYS A 134 5.57 -32.68 -37.55
C LYS A 134 4.08 -32.92 -37.73
N THR A 135 3.64 -33.86 -38.54
CA THR A 135 2.22 -34.09 -38.80
C THR A 135 1.57 -34.92 -37.69
N THR A 136 2.20 -36.00 -37.26
CA THR A 136 1.54 -37.02 -36.42
C THR A 136 1.64 -36.70 -34.92
N LYS A 137 2.75 -36.12 -34.43
CA LYS A 137 2.86 -35.73 -33.01
C LYS A 137 2.23 -34.36 -32.74
N GLN A 138 2.38 -33.39 -33.64
CA GLN A 138 1.78 -32.06 -33.45
C GLN A 138 0.25 -32.13 -33.51
N SER A 139 -0.34 -32.89 -34.45
CA SER A 139 -1.79 -33.08 -34.50
C SER A 139 -2.34 -33.79 -33.28
N LYS A 140 -1.69 -34.86 -32.79
CA LYS A 140 -2.12 -35.56 -31.56
C LYS A 140 -2.01 -34.68 -30.32
N LEU A 141 -0.97 -33.85 -30.22
CA LEU A 141 -0.82 -32.89 -29.12
C LEU A 141 -1.90 -31.80 -29.18
N GLN A 142 -2.21 -31.33 -30.40
CA GLN A 142 -3.19 -30.28 -30.65
C GLN A 142 -4.63 -30.75 -30.40
N ILE A 143 -4.99 -31.95 -30.87
CA ILE A 143 -6.27 -32.60 -30.55
C ILE A 143 -6.40 -32.83 -29.03
N GLY A 144 -5.32 -33.26 -28.36
CA GLY A 144 -5.32 -33.43 -26.91
C GLY A 144 -5.49 -32.11 -26.15
N THR A 145 -4.90 -31.01 -26.64
CA THR A 145 -5.07 -29.68 -26.03
C THR A 145 -6.46 -29.10 -26.29
N ASP A 146 -6.99 -29.27 -27.50
CA ASP A 146 -8.33 -28.80 -27.86
C ASP A 146 -9.42 -29.55 -27.08
N ASN A 147 -9.28 -30.87 -26.90
CA ASN A 147 -10.20 -31.66 -26.07
C ASN A 147 -10.13 -31.22 -24.61
N PHE A 148 -8.93 -31.02 -24.06
CA PHE A 148 -8.75 -30.54 -22.67
C PHE A 148 -9.32 -29.14 -22.45
N ILE A 149 -9.14 -28.22 -23.41
CA ILE A 149 -9.73 -26.88 -23.37
C ILE A 149 -11.27 -26.98 -23.42
N THR A 150 -11.81 -27.88 -24.24
CA THR A 150 -13.25 -28.10 -24.36
C THR A 150 -13.83 -28.64 -23.05
N ASP A 151 -13.18 -29.63 -22.43
CA ASP A 151 -13.58 -30.18 -21.13
C ASP A 151 -13.56 -29.13 -20.02
N ILE A 152 -12.50 -28.31 -19.96
CA ILE A 152 -12.41 -27.19 -19.01
C ILE A 152 -13.55 -26.19 -19.23
N ASN A 153 -13.87 -25.85 -20.48
CA ASN A 153 -14.93 -24.91 -20.81
C ASN A 153 -16.31 -25.46 -20.42
N VAL A 154 -16.55 -26.77 -20.61
CA VAL A 154 -17.80 -27.43 -20.19
C VAL A 154 -17.94 -27.42 -18.68
N VAL A 155 -16.91 -27.84 -17.94
CA VAL A 155 -16.90 -27.80 -16.47
C VAL A 155 -17.06 -26.37 -15.95
N SER A 156 -16.41 -25.39 -16.58
CA SER A 156 -16.52 -23.98 -16.17
C SER A 156 -17.94 -23.45 -16.35
N LYS A 157 -18.60 -23.73 -17.48
CA LYS A 157 -20.00 -23.34 -17.71
C LYS A 157 -20.95 -23.99 -16.70
N ASP A 158 -20.70 -25.25 -16.36
CA ASP A 158 -21.52 -25.98 -15.39
C ASP A 158 -21.35 -25.44 -13.96
N LEU A 159 -20.13 -25.06 -13.56
CA LEU A 159 -19.88 -24.41 -12.26
C LEU A 159 -20.56 -23.04 -12.17
N VAL A 160 -20.49 -22.24 -13.25
CA VAL A 160 -21.20 -20.95 -13.33
C VAL A 160 -22.71 -21.16 -13.15
N ARG A 161 -23.30 -22.15 -13.84
CA ARG A 161 -24.72 -22.46 -13.72
C ARG A 161 -25.10 -22.85 -12.28
N ILE A 162 -24.31 -23.68 -11.60
CA ILE A 162 -24.57 -24.09 -10.21
C ILE A 162 -24.56 -22.87 -9.28
N ILE A 163 -23.57 -21.98 -9.43
CA ILE A 163 -23.48 -20.76 -8.63
C ILE A 163 -24.69 -19.86 -8.90
N GLU A 164 -25.04 -19.63 -10.16
CA GLU A 164 -26.19 -18.79 -10.55
C GLU A 164 -27.50 -19.34 -9.96
N THR A 165 -27.74 -20.65 -10.07
CA THR A 165 -28.95 -21.26 -9.50
C THR A 165 -29.03 -21.10 -7.98
N GLU A 166 -27.91 -21.29 -7.26
CA GLU A 166 -27.88 -21.16 -5.81
C GLU A 166 -28.00 -19.71 -5.33
N THR A 167 -27.46 -18.76 -6.11
CA THR A 167 -27.64 -17.33 -5.83
C THR A 167 -29.11 -16.93 -5.98
N GLN A 168 -29.79 -17.44 -7.01
CA GLN A 168 -31.19 -17.09 -7.26
C GLN A 168 -32.12 -17.64 -6.18
N THR A 169 -31.92 -18.88 -5.73
CA THR A 169 -32.72 -19.48 -4.65
C THR A 169 -32.53 -18.78 -3.31
N ASN A 170 -31.29 -18.39 -2.95
CA ASN A 170 -31.06 -17.66 -1.71
C ASN A 170 -31.65 -16.24 -1.73
N LEU A 171 -31.67 -15.59 -2.90
CA LEU A 171 -32.31 -14.29 -3.06
C LEU A 171 -33.83 -14.38 -2.88
N THR A 172 -34.47 -15.43 -3.42
CA THR A 172 -35.92 -15.64 -3.25
C THR A 172 -36.26 -15.96 -1.79
N ASP A 173 -35.51 -16.86 -1.14
CA ASP A 173 -35.76 -17.23 0.26
C ASP A 173 -35.58 -16.05 1.21
N SER A 174 -34.59 -15.19 0.94
CA SER A 174 -34.37 -13.96 1.72
C SER A 174 -35.48 -12.93 1.50
N SER A 175 -35.99 -12.81 0.27
CA SER A 175 -37.11 -11.92 -0.06
C SER A 175 -38.39 -12.37 0.64
N ASP A 176 -38.69 -13.67 0.64
CA ASP A 176 -39.88 -14.23 1.27
C ASP A 176 -39.85 -14.07 2.80
N PHE A 177 -38.68 -14.26 3.42
CA PHE A 177 -38.49 -14.01 4.85
C PHE A 177 -38.77 -12.53 5.22
N LEU A 178 -38.21 -11.59 4.46
CA LEU A 178 -38.44 -10.15 4.69
C LEU A 178 -39.92 -9.78 4.48
N MET A 179 -40.61 -10.44 3.55
CA MET A 179 -42.03 -10.22 3.30
C MET A 179 -42.90 -10.69 4.48
N GLN A 180 -42.58 -11.83 5.09
CA GLN A 180 -43.25 -12.32 6.30
C GLN A 180 -43.03 -11.39 7.50
N GLU A 181 -41.79 -10.94 7.72
CA GLU A 181 -41.48 -10.04 8.84
C GLU A 181 -42.17 -8.67 8.69
N LYS A 182 -42.23 -8.15 7.46
CA LYS A 182 -42.99 -6.94 7.14
C LYS A 182 -44.50 -7.10 7.43
N GLN A 183 -45.08 -8.25 7.11
CA GLN A 183 -46.50 -8.53 7.42
C GLN A 183 -46.75 -8.56 8.94
N GLN A 184 -45.84 -9.15 9.71
CA GLN A 184 -45.95 -9.19 11.17
C GLN A 184 -45.87 -7.78 11.78
N LEU A 185 -44.98 -6.93 11.27
CA LEU A 185 -44.87 -5.53 11.72
C LEU A 185 -46.14 -4.73 11.40
N LEU A 186 -46.73 -4.91 10.22
CA LEU A 186 -47.98 -4.26 9.84
C LEU A 186 -49.15 -4.70 10.74
N TYR A 187 -49.22 -5.99 11.10
CA TYR A 187 -50.22 -6.50 12.03
C TYR A 187 -50.07 -5.87 13.43
N ASN A 188 -48.85 -5.78 13.94
CA ASN A 188 -48.58 -5.15 15.24
C ASN A 188 -48.91 -3.65 15.24
N LEU A 189 -48.62 -2.96 14.13
CA LEU A 189 -48.92 -1.53 13.95
C LEU A 189 -50.44 -1.29 13.98
N ALA A 190 -51.22 -2.09 13.24
CA ALA A 190 -52.68 -1.99 13.24
C ALA A 190 -53.29 -2.22 14.64
N LYS A 191 -52.70 -3.14 15.43
CA LYS A 191 -53.12 -3.38 16.82
C LYS A 191 -52.86 -2.16 17.72
N LEU A 192 -51.70 -1.51 17.57
CA LEU A 192 -51.34 -0.30 18.32
C LEU A 192 -52.22 0.90 17.95
N GLU A 193 -52.53 1.09 16.66
CA GLU A 193 -53.42 2.16 16.19
C GLU A 193 -54.84 2.03 16.76
N LYS A 194 -55.34 0.80 16.86
CA LYS A 194 -56.62 0.52 17.50
C LYS A 194 -56.62 0.91 18.98
N SER A 195 -55.62 0.46 19.75
CA SER A 195 -55.49 0.83 21.16
C SER A 195 -55.30 2.34 21.34
N TYR A 196 -54.51 3.00 20.49
CA TYR A 196 -54.35 4.45 20.52
C TYR A 196 -55.69 5.17 20.36
N SER A 197 -56.53 4.73 19.44
CA SER A 197 -57.86 5.33 19.19
C SER A 197 -58.79 5.18 20.41
N GLU A 198 -58.76 4.02 21.08
CA GLU A 198 -59.53 3.74 22.30
C GLU A 198 -59.08 4.66 23.47
N TYR A 199 -57.76 4.77 23.71
CA TYR A 199 -57.22 5.67 24.73
C TYR A 199 -57.45 7.15 24.39
N HIS A 200 -57.35 7.54 23.12
CA HIS A 200 -57.55 8.91 22.69
C HIS A 200 -59.02 9.35 22.89
N SER A 201 -59.98 8.48 22.59
CA SER A 201 -61.40 8.76 22.84
C SER A 201 -61.69 8.99 24.33
N ILE A 202 -61.12 8.16 25.21
CA ILE A 202 -61.29 8.34 26.66
C ILE A 202 -60.59 9.62 27.15
N HIS A 203 -59.40 9.94 26.61
CA HIS A 203 -58.70 11.18 26.93
C HIS A 203 -59.55 12.42 26.59
N GLU A 204 -60.19 12.45 25.42
CA GLU A 204 -61.08 13.55 25.04
C GLU A 204 -62.29 13.67 25.99
N LYS A 205 -62.89 12.54 26.38
CA LYS A 205 -64.00 12.53 27.35
C LYS A 205 -63.55 13.06 28.73
N PHE A 206 -62.36 12.70 29.21
CA PHE A 206 -61.81 13.22 30.46
C PHE A 206 -61.54 14.73 30.39
N GLU A 207 -60.92 15.18 29.31
CA GLU A 207 -60.68 16.61 29.03
C GLU A 207 -61.98 17.42 28.98
N GLN A 208 -63.06 16.85 28.45
CA GLN A 208 -64.37 17.49 28.40
C GLN A 208 -64.99 17.67 29.78
N ILE A 209 -64.92 16.65 30.65
CA ILE A 209 -65.47 16.72 32.01
C ILE A 209 -64.65 17.63 32.92
N LEU A 210 -63.32 17.67 32.75
CA LEU A 210 -62.47 18.62 33.48
C LEU A 210 -62.78 20.08 33.14
N ARG A 211 -63.45 20.34 32.00
CA ARG A 211 -63.93 21.68 31.61
C ARG A 211 -65.32 22.02 32.14
N GLU A 212 -66.07 21.07 32.73
CA GLU A 212 -67.38 21.33 33.32
C GLU A 212 -67.27 22.15 34.61
N LYS A 213 -68.05 23.25 34.71
CA LYS A 213 -68.03 24.16 35.87
C LYS A 213 -69.07 23.83 36.94
N HIS A 214 -69.94 22.85 36.70
CA HIS A 214 -70.99 22.44 37.63
C HIS A 214 -70.59 21.16 38.37
N ASP A 215 -70.32 21.30 39.68
CA ASP A 215 -69.78 20.22 40.53
C ASP A 215 -70.65 18.95 40.55
N VAL A 216 -71.97 19.10 40.45
CA VAL A 216 -72.92 17.97 40.43
C VAL A 216 -72.81 17.15 39.14
N SER A 217 -72.62 17.81 37.99
CA SER A 217 -72.45 17.15 36.68
C SER A 217 -71.14 16.37 36.63
N PHE A 218 -70.06 17.02 37.09
CA PHE A 218 -68.75 16.39 37.23
C PHE A 218 -68.82 15.11 38.09
N PHE A 219 -69.49 15.19 39.26
CA PHE A 219 -69.59 14.06 40.17
C PHE A 219 -70.40 12.87 39.63
N LEU A 220 -71.44 13.13 38.84
CA LEU A 220 -72.27 12.08 38.23
C LEU A 220 -71.56 11.41 37.04
N ASN A 221 -70.76 12.17 36.28
CA ASN A 221 -70.13 11.70 35.04
C ASN A 221 -68.73 11.09 35.25
N GLN A 222 -68.03 11.39 36.36
CA GLN A 222 -66.67 10.89 36.60
C GLN A 222 -66.60 9.36 36.80
N LEU A 223 -67.53 8.78 37.56
CA LEU A 223 -67.45 7.37 37.99
C LEU A 223 -67.61 6.37 36.83
N PRO A 224 -68.55 6.58 35.88
CA PRO A 224 -68.66 5.73 34.69
C PRO A 224 -67.39 5.74 33.82
N LEU A 225 -66.75 6.89 33.65
CA LEU A 225 -65.55 7.03 32.83
C LEU A 225 -64.29 6.45 33.46
N ILE A 226 -64.18 6.55 34.78
CA ILE A 226 -63.10 5.87 35.51
C ILE A 226 -63.24 4.36 35.34
N LYS A 227 -64.46 3.81 35.40
CA LYS A 227 -64.70 2.38 35.11
C LYS A 227 -64.42 2.00 33.66
N GLU A 228 -64.73 2.87 32.70
CA GLU A 228 -64.41 2.66 31.28
C GLU A 228 -62.89 2.60 31.06
N TYR A 229 -62.14 3.51 31.71
CA TYR A 229 -60.67 3.49 31.71
C TYR A 229 -60.08 2.24 32.39
N GLU A 230 -60.61 1.85 33.56
CA GLU A 230 -60.14 0.67 34.30
C GLU A 230 -60.42 -0.65 33.56
N SER A 231 -61.34 -0.64 32.60
CA SER A 231 -61.65 -1.80 31.73
C SER A 231 -60.75 -1.92 30.51
N LEU A 232 -59.88 -0.93 30.22
CA LEU A 232 -58.93 -1.01 29.11
C LEU A 232 -57.75 -1.95 29.43
N ASP A 233 -57.41 -2.80 28.45
CA ASP A 233 -56.26 -3.69 28.54
C ASP A 233 -54.95 -2.91 28.70
N LYS A 234 -54.11 -3.30 29.66
CA LYS A 234 -52.77 -2.70 29.85
C LYS A 234 -51.91 -2.94 28.61
N ILE A 235 -51.40 -1.86 28.01
CA ILE A 235 -50.50 -1.92 26.87
C ILE A 235 -49.21 -2.66 27.26
N SER A 236 -49.02 -3.87 26.75
CA SER A 236 -47.72 -4.54 26.74
C SER A 236 -46.85 -3.95 25.62
N THR A 237 -45.65 -3.44 25.94
CA THR A 237 -44.67 -3.03 24.94
C THR A 237 -44.36 -4.19 24.00
N PRO A 238 -44.55 -4.05 22.67
CA PRO A 238 -44.12 -5.08 21.72
C PRO A 238 -42.61 -5.29 21.82
N GLU A 239 -42.16 -6.55 21.74
CA GLU A 239 -40.72 -6.86 21.66
C GLU A 239 -40.08 -6.13 20.47
N GLU A 240 -38.91 -5.54 20.69
CA GLU A 240 -38.14 -4.91 19.61
C GLU A 240 -37.86 -5.93 18.48
N PRO A 241 -37.86 -5.49 17.21
CA PRO A 241 -37.49 -6.35 16.10
C PRO A 241 -36.07 -6.88 16.34
N LYS A 242 -35.89 -8.20 16.25
CA LYS A 242 -34.58 -8.82 16.34
C LYS A 242 -33.73 -8.28 15.17
N GLU A 243 -32.55 -7.75 15.47
CA GLU A 243 -31.62 -7.27 14.43
C GLU A 243 -31.49 -8.33 13.32
N THR A 244 -31.64 -7.90 12.07
CA THR A 244 -31.54 -8.76 10.89
C THR A 244 -30.21 -9.51 10.94
N LYS A 245 -30.28 -10.84 11.05
CA LYS A 245 -29.08 -11.67 11.06
C LYS A 245 -28.31 -11.42 9.76
N PRO A 246 -27.01 -11.05 9.81
CA PRO A 246 -26.23 -10.85 8.61
C PRO A 246 -26.18 -12.13 7.77
N PHE A 247 -26.20 -11.98 6.45
CA PHE A 247 -26.01 -13.05 5.48
C PHE A 247 -24.78 -13.89 5.87
N LYS A 248 -24.99 -15.15 6.25
CA LYS A 248 -23.91 -16.07 6.60
C LYS A 248 -23.30 -16.61 5.32
N THR A 249 -22.27 -15.92 4.82
CA THR A 249 -21.44 -16.33 3.68
C THR A 249 -21.00 -17.79 3.77
N ASP A 250 -20.74 -18.27 4.98
CA ASP A 250 -20.20 -19.61 5.22
C ASP A 250 -21.22 -20.71 4.85
N SER A 251 -22.51 -20.51 5.15
CA SER A 251 -23.56 -21.50 4.80
C SER A 251 -23.84 -21.59 3.30
N PHE A 252 -23.70 -20.46 2.58
CA PHE A 252 -23.81 -20.42 1.13
C PHE A 252 -22.62 -21.14 0.48
N VAL A 253 -21.41 -20.88 0.99
CA VAL A 253 -20.19 -21.54 0.54
C VAL A 253 -20.27 -23.04 0.79
N ASP A 254 -20.76 -23.47 1.96
CA ASP A 254 -20.93 -24.89 2.29
C ASP A 254 -21.98 -25.60 1.39
N SER A 255 -23.09 -24.94 1.04
CA SER A 255 -24.09 -25.48 0.10
C SER A 255 -23.51 -25.66 -1.30
N VAL A 256 -22.79 -24.64 -1.81
CA VAL A 256 -22.13 -24.68 -3.12
C VAL A 256 -21.05 -25.77 -3.14
N ILE A 257 -20.22 -25.84 -2.10
CA ILE A 257 -19.20 -26.88 -1.96
C ILE A 257 -19.88 -28.27 -1.89
N GLY A 258 -20.97 -28.43 -1.15
CA GLY A 258 -21.72 -29.68 -1.05
C GLY A 258 -22.26 -30.16 -2.40
N ARG A 259 -22.86 -29.28 -3.21
CA ARG A 259 -23.37 -29.64 -4.55
C ARG A 259 -22.26 -29.97 -5.53
N ILE A 260 -21.17 -29.20 -5.53
CA ILE A 260 -19.96 -29.50 -6.35
C ILE A 260 -19.39 -30.86 -5.94
N THR A 261 -19.26 -31.10 -4.63
CA THR A 261 -18.77 -32.35 -4.08
C THR A 261 -19.69 -33.52 -4.47
N SER A 262 -21.00 -33.37 -4.43
CA SER A 262 -21.95 -34.42 -4.84
C SER A 262 -21.89 -34.75 -6.34
N LYS A 263 -21.72 -33.73 -7.20
CA LYS A 263 -21.73 -33.89 -8.66
C LYS A 263 -20.41 -34.46 -9.19
N TYR A 264 -19.28 -34.18 -8.53
CA TYR A 264 -17.95 -34.57 -8.99
C TYR A 264 -17.26 -35.65 -8.13
N ASN A 265 -17.89 -36.13 -7.04
CA ASN A 265 -17.40 -37.30 -6.26
C ASN A 265 -18.10 -38.63 -6.58
N SER A 266 -18.87 -38.74 -7.67
CA SER A 266 -19.17 -40.10 -8.15
C SER A 266 -17.87 -40.76 -8.59
N SER A 267 -17.70 -42.01 -8.17
CA SER A 267 -16.52 -42.87 -8.38
C SER A 267 -16.15 -43.12 -9.85
N ASP A 268 -16.87 -42.54 -10.81
CA ASP A 268 -16.74 -42.81 -12.24
C ASP A 268 -15.66 -41.97 -12.94
N PHE A 269 -15.18 -40.87 -12.35
CA PHE A 269 -14.11 -40.07 -12.97
C PHE A 269 -12.69 -40.58 -12.66
N ARG A 270 -12.55 -41.63 -11.85
CA ARG A 270 -11.25 -42.15 -11.37
C ARG A 270 -10.61 -43.23 -12.26
N ASN A 271 -11.32 -43.81 -13.22
CA ASN A 271 -10.86 -45.07 -13.86
C ASN A 271 -10.53 -45.05 -15.36
N ASP A 272 -10.85 -44.01 -16.13
CA ASP A 272 -10.69 -44.09 -17.60
C ASP A 272 -9.51 -43.29 -18.20
N THR A 273 -8.67 -42.62 -17.40
CA THR A 273 -7.51 -41.86 -17.93
C THR A 273 -6.14 -42.41 -17.53
N ILE A 274 -6.07 -43.52 -16.79
CA ILE A 274 -4.81 -44.16 -16.37
C ILE A 274 -4.76 -45.61 -16.83
N LYS A 275 -4.90 -45.85 -18.14
CA LYS A 275 -4.45 -47.09 -18.77
C LYS A 275 -4.02 -46.82 -20.21
N THR A 276 -2.85 -46.21 -20.39
CA THR A 276 -1.88 -46.57 -21.44
C THR A 276 -0.60 -45.77 -21.26
N SER A 277 0.53 -46.47 -21.44
CA SER A 277 1.93 -46.00 -21.55
C SER A 277 2.65 -45.48 -20.29
N SER A 278 2.71 -46.32 -19.27
CA SER A 278 3.88 -46.44 -18.38
C SER A 278 4.62 -47.74 -18.66
N SER A 279 5.38 -47.78 -19.76
CA SER A 279 6.48 -48.74 -19.95
C SER A 279 7.31 -48.31 -21.15
N GLU A 280 8.44 -47.63 -20.90
CA GLU A 280 9.72 -47.82 -21.59
C GLU A 280 10.66 -46.64 -21.28
N PHE A 281 11.93 -46.98 -21.03
CA PHE A 281 13.10 -46.12 -20.79
C PHE A 281 13.30 -45.54 -19.38
N ALA A 282 13.63 -46.44 -18.46
CA ALA A 282 14.74 -46.22 -17.53
C ALA A 282 15.98 -46.96 -18.07
N SER A 283 17.02 -46.24 -18.50
CA SER A 283 18.43 -46.67 -18.44
C SER A 283 19.37 -45.60 -19.03
N GLY A 284 20.43 -45.25 -18.30
CA GLY A 284 21.74 -44.97 -18.93
C GLY A 284 22.23 -43.52 -19.02
N THR A 285 23.02 -43.15 -17.99
CA THR A 285 24.38 -42.55 -18.09
C THR A 285 24.64 -41.10 -18.58
N SER A 286 25.44 -40.43 -17.72
CA SER A 286 26.45 -39.38 -17.94
C SER A 286 26.01 -37.99 -18.43
N ALA A 287 26.23 -37.02 -17.53
CA ALA A 287 26.22 -35.59 -17.78
C ALA A 287 27.25 -35.16 -18.84
N PRO A 288 26.93 -34.18 -19.70
CA PRO A 288 27.91 -33.27 -20.26
C PRO A 288 27.95 -31.98 -19.43
N GLN A 289 29.12 -31.68 -18.88
CA GLN A 289 29.47 -30.34 -18.44
C GLN A 289 29.36 -29.37 -19.64
N ILE A 290 28.45 -28.40 -19.56
CA ILE A 290 28.44 -27.28 -20.49
C ILE A 290 29.18 -26.13 -19.81
N LYS A 291 30.41 -25.86 -20.29
CA LYS A 291 31.16 -24.64 -19.99
C LYS A 291 30.43 -23.46 -20.63
N PHE A 292 30.03 -22.47 -19.84
CA PHE A 292 29.62 -21.16 -20.36
C PHE A 292 30.87 -20.35 -20.73
N PRO A 293 30.92 -19.71 -21.91
CA PRO A 293 31.98 -18.78 -22.25
C PRO A 293 31.84 -17.49 -21.43
N ASN A 294 32.99 -16.89 -21.16
CA ASN A 294 33.23 -15.73 -20.33
C ASN A 294 32.30 -14.53 -20.58
N SER A 295 31.89 -13.91 -19.47
CA SER A 295 31.63 -12.48 -19.26
C SER A 295 31.64 -11.58 -20.51
N VAL A 296 30.46 -11.09 -20.90
CA VAL A 296 30.34 -9.80 -21.57
C VAL A 296 30.06 -8.77 -20.48
N LEU A 297 31.12 -8.16 -19.98
CA LEU A 297 31.08 -6.89 -19.26
C LEU A 297 30.55 -5.83 -20.23
N LEU A 298 29.45 -5.18 -19.89
CA LEU A 298 29.09 -3.90 -20.49
C LEU A 298 29.89 -2.83 -19.75
N ASP A 299 30.88 -2.27 -20.43
CA ASP A 299 31.65 -1.09 -20.00
C ASP A 299 30.70 0.11 -19.76
N PRO A 300 30.78 0.82 -18.63
CA PRO A 300 29.99 2.03 -18.38
C PRO A 300 30.51 3.28 -19.09
N ASP A 301 31.68 3.24 -19.72
CA ASP A 301 32.37 4.43 -20.22
C ASP A 301 32.49 4.45 -21.75
N GLN A 302 31.40 4.84 -22.43
CA GLN A 302 31.52 5.46 -23.74
C GLN A 302 30.75 6.78 -23.77
N SER A 303 31.50 7.84 -23.44
CA SER A 303 31.19 9.22 -23.75
C SER A 303 31.00 9.39 -25.27
N PHE A 304 29.76 9.63 -25.71
CA PHE A 304 29.50 10.11 -27.06
C PHE A 304 29.47 11.65 -27.09
N VAL A 305 30.38 12.16 -27.91
CA VAL A 305 30.70 13.55 -28.19
C VAL A 305 29.52 14.27 -28.83
N ALA A 306 29.32 15.51 -28.39
CA ALA A 306 28.34 16.46 -28.91
C ALA A 306 28.55 16.75 -30.41
N PHE A 307 27.45 16.74 -31.17
CA PHE A 307 27.34 17.51 -32.40
C PHE A 307 26.08 18.38 -32.37
N GLY A 308 26.35 19.68 -32.25
CA GLY A 308 25.69 20.83 -32.87
C GLY A 308 24.19 20.81 -33.18
N HIS A 309 23.51 21.71 -32.46
CA HIS A 309 22.39 22.57 -32.87
C HIS A 309 21.03 21.93 -33.20
N ASP A 310 20.04 22.44 -32.47
CA ASP A 310 18.59 22.31 -32.64
C ASP A 310 17.97 20.96 -32.25
N ALA A 311 17.90 20.70 -30.94
CA ALA A 311 16.96 19.74 -30.37
C ALA A 311 16.36 20.30 -29.06
N ASP A 312 15.06 20.58 -29.16
CA ASP A 312 14.13 21.17 -28.20
C ASP A 312 14.07 20.52 -26.81
N ASP A 313 13.52 21.30 -25.88
CA ASP A 313 13.17 21.09 -24.45
C ASP A 313 12.88 19.66 -23.94
N THR A 314 12.55 18.71 -24.81
CA THR A 314 12.41 17.27 -24.51
C THR A 314 13.62 16.62 -23.81
N TYR A 315 14.85 17.07 -24.08
CA TYR A 315 16.04 16.46 -23.46
C TYR A 315 16.21 16.91 -21.99
N ARG A 316 15.73 18.11 -21.63
CA ARG A 316 15.69 18.56 -20.23
C ARG A 316 14.67 17.76 -19.43
N ASP A 317 13.51 17.46 -20.00
CA ASP A 317 12.48 16.65 -19.33
C ASP A 317 12.92 15.19 -19.14
N LEU A 318 13.65 14.60 -20.10
CA LEU A 318 14.21 13.24 -19.95
C LEU A 318 15.26 13.14 -18.83
N VAL A 319 16.13 14.14 -18.70
CA VAL A 319 17.11 14.21 -17.60
C VAL A 319 16.45 14.56 -16.25
N TYR A 320 15.36 15.33 -16.26
CA TYR A 320 14.56 15.63 -15.07
C TYR A 320 13.78 14.40 -14.59
N HIS A 321 13.23 13.58 -15.50
CA HIS A 321 12.47 12.38 -15.17
C HIS A 321 13.33 11.16 -14.81
N GLN A 322 14.55 11.03 -15.34
CA GLN A 322 15.48 9.97 -14.92
C GLN A 322 15.88 10.09 -13.44
N ARG A 323 15.90 11.30 -12.87
CA ARG A 323 16.17 11.52 -11.43
C ARG A 323 15.01 11.14 -10.50
N HIS A 324 13.84 10.77 -11.04
CA HIS A 324 12.64 10.48 -10.26
C HIS A 324 12.15 9.02 -10.33
N THR A 325 12.79 8.12 -11.07
CA THR A 325 12.38 6.70 -11.09
C THR A 325 12.47 6.04 -9.72
N ASP A 326 13.39 6.49 -8.85
CA ASP A 326 13.57 5.99 -7.49
C ASP A 326 12.44 6.41 -6.53
N CYS A 327 11.53 7.31 -6.95
CA CYS A 327 10.36 7.72 -6.19
C CYS A 327 9.11 6.88 -6.50
N TYR A 328 9.14 6.01 -7.51
CA TYR A 328 8.01 5.17 -7.88
C TYR A 328 8.20 3.73 -7.41
N ARG A 329 7.16 3.17 -6.77
CA ARG A 329 7.10 1.74 -6.42
C ARG A 329 6.14 1.02 -7.35
N GLY A 330 6.67 0.10 -8.16
CA GLY A 330 5.86 -0.73 -9.05
C GLY A 330 4.99 -1.73 -8.28
N ILE A 331 3.73 -1.86 -8.65
CA ILE A 331 2.80 -2.83 -8.03
C ILE A 331 2.34 -3.81 -9.12
N THR A 332 2.44 -5.11 -8.82
CA THR A 332 1.97 -6.17 -9.73
C THR A 332 0.49 -6.44 -9.48
N VAL A 333 -0.36 -6.07 -10.43
CA VAL A 333 -1.79 -6.38 -10.39
C VAL A 333 -2.05 -7.69 -11.12
N THR A 334 -2.26 -8.77 -10.36
CA THR A 334 -2.60 -10.09 -10.91
C THR A 334 -4.09 -10.20 -11.28
N LYS A 335 -4.41 -11.12 -12.20
CA LYS A 335 -5.79 -11.45 -12.59
C LYS A 335 -6.59 -11.94 -11.37
N THR A 336 -7.90 -11.68 -11.34
CA THR A 336 -8.77 -12.06 -10.21
C THR A 336 -8.67 -13.55 -9.86
N PHE A 337 -8.70 -14.43 -10.87
CA PHE A 337 -8.53 -15.87 -10.67
C PHE A 337 -7.20 -16.22 -9.99
N ALA A 338 -6.10 -15.58 -10.42
CA ALA A 338 -4.79 -15.77 -9.80
C ALA A 338 -4.76 -15.30 -8.34
N LYS A 339 -5.46 -14.21 -8.00
CA LYS A 339 -5.60 -13.74 -6.60
C LYS A 339 -6.35 -14.74 -5.72
N ILE A 340 -7.40 -15.39 -6.26
CA ILE A 340 -8.15 -16.43 -5.55
C ILE A 340 -7.25 -17.63 -5.30
N LEU A 341 -6.58 -18.13 -6.35
CA LEU A 341 -5.64 -19.25 -6.24
C LEU A 341 -4.51 -18.95 -5.25
N GLN A 342 -3.88 -17.78 -5.34
CA GLN A 342 -2.84 -17.34 -4.40
C GLN A 342 -3.34 -17.26 -2.95
N SER A 343 -4.62 -16.92 -2.72
CA SER A 343 -5.21 -16.93 -1.38
C SER A 343 -5.25 -18.36 -0.82
N ILE A 344 -5.76 -19.31 -1.60
CA ILE A 344 -5.83 -20.73 -1.20
C ILE A 344 -4.43 -21.30 -0.95
N LEU A 345 -3.47 -20.95 -1.81
CA LEU A 345 -2.08 -21.39 -1.65
C LEU A 345 -1.40 -20.77 -0.44
N LYS A 346 -1.69 -19.50 -0.15
CA LYS A 346 -1.17 -18.83 1.05
C LYS A 346 -1.60 -19.58 2.31
N ASP A 347 -2.88 -19.91 2.45
CA ASP A 347 -3.38 -20.59 3.64
C ASP A 347 -2.73 -21.98 3.82
N ARG A 348 -2.52 -22.71 2.72
CA ARG A 348 -1.80 -24.00 2.73
C ARG A 348 -0.32 -23.84 3.10
N VAL A 349 0.36 -22.82 2.60
CA VAL A 349 1.76 -22.56 2.95
C VAL A 349 1.89 -22.14 4.40
N ASP A 350 1.04 -21.23 4.87
CA ASP A 350 1.02 -20.76 6.26
C ASP A 350 0.73 -21.90 7.24
N SER A 351 -0.14 -22.86 6.89
CA SER A 351 -0.39 -24.04 7.75
C SER A 351 0.85 -24.88 8.05
N VAL A 352 1.84 -24.87 7.16
CA VAL A 352 3.13 -25.57 7.36
C VAL A 352 4.13 -24.62 8.02
N PHE A 353 4.21 -23.39 7.52
CA PHE A 353 5.26 -22.45 7.90
C PHE A 353 5.05 -21.79 9.27
N ASN A 354 3.81 -21.57 9.72
CA ASN A 354 3.53 -20.87 10.98
C ASN A 354 4.16 -21.55 12.20
N ASN A 355 4.32 -22.88 12.18
CA ASN A 355 4.95 -23.64 13.27
C ASN A 355 6.49 -23.54 13.27
N ILE A 356 7.09 -23.12 12.16
CA ILE A 356 8.54 -23.04 11.94
C ILE A 356 9.00 -21.58 11.92
N GLN A 357 8.06 -20.64 11.80
CA GLN A 357 8.35 -19.23 11.69
C GLN A 357 9.14 -18.74 12.91
N ASN A 358 10.24 -18.05 12.64
CA ASN A 358 11.10 -17.47 13.65
C ASN A 358 10.32 -16.44 14.49
N SER A 359 10.49 -16.54 15.79
CA SER A 359 9.81 -15.73 16.79
C SER A 359 10.28 -14.28 16.84
N LEU A 360 11.23 -13.82 16.00
CA LEU A 360 11.62 -12.40 15.86
C LEU A 360 11.04 -11.72 14.60
N GLN A 361 10.42 -12.48 13.69
CA GLN A 361 9.75 -11.93 12.51
C GLN A 361 8.35 -11.38 12.88
N ARG A 362 8.15 -10.08 12.66
CA ARG A 362 6.90 -9.36 12.97
C ARG A 362 6.18 -8.89 11.70
N GLY A 363 6.89 -8.74 10.60
CA GLY A 363 6.31 -8.35 9.32
C GLY A 363 5.47 -9.48 8.75
N PHE A 364 4.24 -9.15 8.32
CA PHE A 364 3.31 -10.10 7.70
C PHE A 364 2.97 -11.34 8.58
N THR A 365 3.12 -11.21 9.89
CA THR A 365 2.75 -12.24 10.87
C THR A 365 1.34 -11.98 11.39
N GLU A 366 0.49 -13.01 11.41
CA GLU A 366 -0.88 -12.88 11.91
C GLU A 366 -0.89 -12.57 13.41
N GLY A 367 -1.81 -11.73 13.85
CA GLY A 367 -1.97 -11.37 15.27
C GLY A 367 -0.89 -10.47 15.85
N VAL A 368 0.12 -10.09 15.05
CA VAL A 368 1.29 -9.34 15.51
C VAL A 368 1.47 -8.04 14.72
N SER A 369 1.90 -6.97 15.39
CA SER A 369 2.09 -5.65 14.79
C SER A 369 3.57 -5.38 14.49
N SER A 370 3.88 -4.52 13.51
CA SER A 370 5.23 -3.97 13.33
C SER A 370 5.74 -3.26 14.60
N LEU A 371 4.82 -2.70 15.39
CA LEU A 371 5.14 -2.10 16.69
C LEU A 371 5.74 -3.12 17.69
N CYS A 372 5.52 -4.41 17.53
CA CYS A 372 6.14 -5.43 18.37
C CYS A 372 7.66 -5.49 18.16
N ALA A 373 8.15 -5.43 16.91
CA ALA A 373 9.59 -5.34 16.63
C ALA A 373 10.17 -4.03 17.20
N ALA A 374 9.44 -2.92 17.02
CA ALA A 374 9.83 -1.65 17.60
C ALA A 374 9.87 -1.66 19.14
N PHE A 375 8.96 -2.39 19.77
CA PHE A 375 8.91 -2.60 21.22
C PHE A 375 10.13 -3.39 21.71
N LEU A 376 10.47 -4.51 21.07
CA LEU A 376 11.68 -5.28 21.42
C LEU A 376 12.94 -4.41 21.37
N THR A 377 13.09 -3.58 20.32
CA THR A 377 14.19 -2.61 20.24
C THR A 377 14.15 -1.58 21.37
N SER A 378 12.97 -1.04 21.73
CA SER A 378 12.84 -0.08 22.83
C SER A 378 13.22 -0.68 24.18
N GLU A 379 12.75 -1.90 24.47
CA GLU A 379 13.05 -2.57 25.74
C GLU A 379 14.52 -2.95 25.85
N ALA A 380 15.16 -3.39 24.77
CA ALA A 380 16.60 -3.65 24.78
C ALA A 380 17.42 -2.36 25.08
N ILE A 381 17.01 -1.22 24.51
CA ILE A 381 17.63 0.08 24.79
C ILE A 381 17.45 0.50 26.26
N GLU A 382 16.25 0.35 26.82
CA GLU A 382 16.00 0.72 28.21
C GLU A 382 16.70 -0.22 29.20
N GLU A 383 16.77 -1.52 28.90
CA GLU A 383 17.54 -2.50 29.70
C GLU A 383 19.03 -2.16 29.69
N SER A 384 19.60 -1.84 28.53
CA SER A 384 20.98 -1.36 28.41
C SER A 384 21.24 -0.13 29.28
N LYS A 385 20.35 0.86 29.26
CA LYS A 385 20.44 2.07 30.11
C LYS A 385 20.32 1.74 31.61
N LYS A 386 19.47 0.80 31.98
CA LYS A 386 19.24 0.36 33.37
C LYS A 386 20.48 -0.34 33.93
N LEU A 387 21.05 -1.27 33.17
CA LEU A 387 22.23 -2.06 33.54
C LEU A 387 23.55 -1.33 33.28
N LYS A 388 23.53 -0.22 32.53
CA LYS A 388 24.70 0.53 32.06
C LYS A 388 25.68 -0.34 31.25
N ILE A 389 25.13 -1.25 30.46
CA ILE A 389 25.90 -2.10 29.55
C ILE A 389 25.87 -1.53 28.14
N LEU A 390 26.94 -1.76 27.37
CA LEU A 390 26.99 -1.40 25.95
C LEU A 390 25.85 -2.08 25.19
N LEU A 391 25.19 -1.32 24.31
CA LEU A 391 24.27 -1.86 23.32
C LEU A 391 24.56 -1.22 21.97
N ILE A 392 24.69 -2.07 20.96
CA ILE A 392 24.90 -1.72 19.56
C ILE A 392 23.61 -2.06 18.82
N LEU A 393 22.99 -1.05 18.22
CA LEU A 393 21.87 -1.21 17.32
C LEU A 393 22.36 -0.99 15.90
N VAL A 394 22.29 -2.00 15.04
CA VAL A 394 22.58 -1.87 13.60
C VAL A 394 21.29 -2.06 12.81
N THR A 395 20.92 -1.08 12.00
CA THR A 395 19.79 -1.18 11.08
C THR A 395 20.29 -1.55 9.69
N LEU A 396 19.73 -2.61 9.12
CA LEU A 396 20.13 -3.12 7.80
C LEU A 396 19.06 -2.78 6.75
N ASP A 397 19.48 -2.19 5.63
CA ASP A 397 18.60 -1.85 4.50
C ASP A 397 18.86 -2.80 3.32
N ALA A 398 17.88 -3.64 2.98
CA ALA A 398 17.96 -4.55 1.84
C ALA A 398 17.53 -3.86 0.54
N GLU A 399 18.37 -3.92 -0.50
CA GLU A 399 18.06 -3.23 -1.76
C GLU A 399 16.96 -3.92 -2.55
N LYS A 400 15.81 -3.26 -2.71
CA LYS A 400 14.66 -3.75 -3.50
C LYS A 400 14.32 -5.20 -3.12
N ALA A 401 14.10 -5.43 -1.82
CA ALA A 401 14.01 -6.75 -1.20
C ALA A 401 13.04 -7.72 -1.89
N PHE A 402 11.91 -7.25 -2.43
CA PHE A 402 10.95 -8.09 -3.14
C PHE A 402 11.38 -8.40 -4.58
N ASP A 403 12.06 -7.48 -5.25
CA ASP A 403 12.35 -7.56 -6.69
C ASP A 403 13.60 -8.39 -7.01
N LYS A 404 14.47 -8.61 -6.02
CA LYS A 404 15.76 -9.30 -6.20
C LYS A 404 15.78 -10.76 -5.75
N LEU A 405 14.67 -11.31 -5.26
CA LEU A 405 14.65 -12.70 -4.77
C LEU A 405 14.82 -13.72 -5.89
N ASN A 406 15.80 -14.61 -5.75
CA ASN A 406 15.98 -15.70 -6.70
C ASN A 406 14.91 -16.79 -6.51
N HIS A 407 14.20 -17.15 -7.59
CA HIS A 407 13.11 -18.12 -7.53
C HIS A 407 13.57 -19.53 -7.15
N GLU A 408 14.68 -20.00 -7.71
CA GLU A 408 15.17 -21.36 -7.43
C GLU A 408 15.63 -21.49 -5.97
N ILE A 409 16.30 -20.46 -5.43
CA ILE A 409 16.67 -20.42 -4.01
C ILE A 409 15.43 -20.41 -3.11
N LEU A 410 14.43 -19.59 -3.45
CA LEU A 410 13.16 -19.54 -2.74
C LEU A 410 12.48 -20.92 -2.70
N PHE A 411 12.30 -21.59 -3.85
CA PHE A 411 11.65 -22.90 -3.89
C PHE A 411 12.45 -23.99 -3.19
N ASN A 412 13.79 -23.92 -3.23
CA ASN A 412 14.63 -24.86 -2.50
C ASN A 412 14.44 -24.69 -0.98
N LYS A 413 14.41 -23.46 -0.47
CA LYS A 413 14.09 -23.17 0.94
C LYS A 413 12.71 -23.70 1.34
N LEU A 414 11.67 -23.45 0.52
CA LEU A 414 10.32 -23.97 0.78
C LEU A 414 10.30 -25.50 0.88
N TYR A 415 11.05 -26.19 0.01
CA TYR A 415 11.17 -27.65 0.05
C TYR A 415 11.76 -28.14 1.38
N HIS A 416 12.77 -27.45 1.89
CA HIS A 416 13.40 -27.75 3.18
C HIS A 416 12.51 -27.42 4.39
N TYR A 417 11.60 -26.45 4.28
CA TYR A 417 10.56 -26.19 5.28
C TYR A 417 9.41 -27.22 5.29
N GLY A 418 9.45 -28.22 4.41
CA GLY A 418 8.44 -29.29 4.35
C GLY A 418 7.32 -29.04 3.35
N ILE A 419 7.35 -27.93 2.60
CA ILE A 419 6.41 -27.68 1.50
C ILE A 419 6.85 -28.53 0.31
N LYS A 420 6.25 -29.72 0.18
CA LYS A 420 6.64 -30.75 -0.81
C LYS A 420 5.47 -31.19 -1.68
N GLY A 421 5.75 -32.07 -2.65
CA GLY A 421 4.74 -32.70 -3.49
C GLY A 421 3.97 -31.71 -4.37
N LYS A 422 2.66 -31.93 -4.49
CA LYS A 422 1.79 -31.16 -5.41
C LYS A 422 1.78 -29.65 -5.11
N LEU A 423 1.80 -29.27 -3.84
CA LEU A 423 1.82 -27.86 -3.42
C LEU A 423 3.09 -27.16 -3.92
N TRP A 424 4.24 -27.79 -3.70
CA TRP A 424 5.52 -27.26 -4.16
C TRP A 424 5.61 -27.13 -5.68
N ILE A 425 5.16 -28.16 -6.41
CA ILE A 425 5.14 -28.16 -7.89
C ILE A 425 4.27 -27.01 -8.40
N LEU A 426 3.09 -26.83 -7.81
CA LEU A 426 2.16 -25.77 -8.21
C LEU A 426 2.76 -24.37 -7.94
N LEU A 427 3.40 -24.17 -6.79
CA LEU A 427 4.09 -22.92 -6.46
C LEU A 427 5.22 -22.61 -7.46
N ARG A 428 6.04 -23.61 -7.79
CA ARG A 428 7.11 -23.45 -8.78
C ARG A 428 6.56 -23.11 -10.17
N ASN A 429 5.49 -23.78 -10.58
CA ASN A 429 4.84 -23.53 -11.87
C ASN A 429 4.19 -22.14 -11.96
N LEU A 430 3.77 -21.54 -10.84
CA LEU A 430 3.24 -20.16 -10.84
C LEU A 430 4.28 -19.10 -11.20
N TYR A 431 5.54 -19.35 -10.88
CA TYR A 431 6.65 -18.42 -11.15
C TYR A 431 7.40 -18.78 -12.44
N LYS A 432 7.27 -20.01 -12.93
CA LYS A 432 7.89 -20.47 -14.17
C LYS A 432 7.32 -19.75 -15.39
N GLY A 433 8.17 -19.07 -16.16
CA GLY A 433 7.78 -18.39 -17.40
C GLY A 433 6.88 -17.17 -17.17
N MET A 434 6.91 -16.60 -15.96
CA MET A 434 6.12 -15.42 -15.63
C MET A 434 6.56 -14.22 -16.46
N SER A 435 5.60 -13.48 -17.04
CA SER A 435 5.83 -12.20 -17.70
C SER A 435 5.00 -11.10 -17.05
N ILE A 436 5.49 -9.86 -17.15
CA ILE A 436 4.81 -8.65 -16.72
C ILE A 436 4.75 -7.64 -17.88
N LYS A 437 3.73 -6.79 -17.84
CA LYS A 437 3.55 -5.65 -18.74
C LYS A 437 3.25 -4.42 -17.90
N VAL A 438 3.82 -3.27 -18.25
CA VAL A 438 3.48 -1.99 -17.64
C VAL A 438 2.35 -1.36 -18.44
N LYS A 439 1.28 -0.96 -17.76
CA LYS A 439 0.15 -0.25 -18.38
C LYS A 439 0.21 1.22 -17.99
N TRP A 440 0.29 2.11 -18.98
CA TRP A 440 0.30 3.56 -18.80
C TRP A 440 -0.63 4.22 -19.84
N GLU A 441 -1.51 5.11 -19.38
CA GLU A 441 -2.48 5.84 -20.25
C GLU A 441 -3.26 4.96 -21.25
N GLY A 442 -3.63 3.75 -20.82
CA GLY A 442 -4.37 2.81 -21.66
C GLY A 442 -3.51 1.97 -22.61
N GLN A 443 -2.23 2.29 -22.77
CA GLN A 443 -1.26 1.51 -23.54
C GLN A 443 -0.49 0.54 -22.64
N CYS A 444 -0.02 -0.56 -23.23
CA CYS A 444 0.78 -1.58 -22.54
C CYS A 444 2.14 -1.71 -23.22
N THR A 445 3.17 -1.95 -22.43
CA THR A 445 4.48 -2.37 -22.95
C THR A 445 4.42 -3.79 -23.52
N GLU A 446 5.52 -4.19 -24.18
CA GLU A 446 5.79 -5.59 -24.49
C GLU A 446 5.91 -6.44 -23.22
N ASP A 447 5.78 -7.76 -23.38
CA ASP A 447 5.95 -8.72 -22.29
C ASP A 447 7.41 -8.75 -21.85
N VAL A 448 7.64 -8.41 -20.58
CA VAL A 448 8.95 -8.54 -19.94
C VAL A 448 8.95 -9.80 -19.09
N MET A 449 9.85 -10.74 -19.39
CA MET A 449 9.99 -11.96 -18.59
C MET A 449 10.56 -11.64 -17.20
N VAL A 450 9.95 -12.19 -16.15
CA VAL A 450 10.41 -12.02 -14.78
C VAL A 450 11.30 -13.19 -14.40
N LEU A 451 12.61 -12.92 -14.34
CA LEU A 451 13.63 -13.92 -13.98
C LEU A 451 13.88 -14.01 -12.47
N GLN A 452 13.57 -12.95 -11.73
CA GLN A 452 13.75 -12.85 -10.29
C GLN A 452 12.70 -11.92 -9.69
N GLY A 453 12.52 -12.03 -8.37
CA GLY A 453 11.62 -11.24 -7.58
C GLY A 453 10.24 -11.86 -7.40
N ILE A 454 9.59 -11.50 -6.32
CA ILE A 454 8.22 -11.87 -5.99
C ILE A 454 7.27 -10.73 -6.32
N GLN A 455 6.05 -11.06 -6.73
CA GLN A 455 5.06 -10.10 -7.20
C GLN A 455 4.65 -9.14 -6.06
N GLN A 456 5.03 -7.86 -6.15
CA GLN A 456 4.61 -6.85 -5.17
C GLN A 456 3.10 -6.63 -5.24
N GLY A 457 2.37 -6.87 -4.13
CA GLY A 457 0.91 -6.75 -4.07
C GLY A 457 0.13 -8.05 -4.26
N ALA A 458 0.80 -9.16 -4.60
CA ALA A 458 0.20 -10.48 -4.59
C ALA A 458 0.02 -11.01 -3.15
N LYS A 459 -1.07 -11.73 -2.89
CA LYS A 459 -1.40 -12.23 -1.54
C LYS A 459 -0.36 -13.19 -0.98
N LEU A 460 0.19 -14.05 -1.83
CA LEU A 460 1.14 -15.10 -1.45
C LEU A 460 2.56 -14.57 -1.21
N SER A 461 2.93 -13.45 -1.84
CA SER A 461 4.30 -12.92 -1.83
C SER A 461 4.84 -12.62 -0.44
N THR A 462 4.01 -12.12 0.47
CA THR A 462 4.44 -11.79 1.84
C THR A 462 4.84 -13.04 2.62
N THR A 463 4.08 -14.14 2.51
CA THR A 463 4.44 -15.43 3.11
C THR A 463 5.73 -16.00 2.51
N LEU A 464 5.89 -15.90 1.18
CA LEU A 464 7.11 -16.36 0.50
C LEU A 464 8.35 -15.57 0.98
N TYR A 465 8.21 -14.26 1.17
CA TYR A 465 9.27 -13.42 1.71
C TYR A 465 9.64 -13.81 3.15
N LYS A 466 8.64 -14.06 4.02
CA LYS A 466 8.89 -14.57 5.37
C LYS A 466 9.69 -15.88 5.35
N CYS A 467 9.29 -16.83 4.51
CA CYS A 467 10.01 -18.10 4.33
C CYS A 467 11.46 -17.86 3.89
N TYR A 468 11.68 -16.89 3.01
CA TYR A 468 13.01 -16.57 2.52
C TYR A 468 13.95 -16.09 3.63
N ASN A 469 13.50 -15.13 4.46
CA ASN A 469 14.32 -14.51 5.50
C ASN A 469 14.46 -15.37 6.77
N ASN A 470 13.59 -16.37 6.98
CA ASN A 470 13.55 -17.15 8.21
C ASN A 470 14.89 -17.83 8.54
N VAL A 471 15.60 -18.34 7.53
CA VAL A 471 16.92 -18.99 7.73
C VAL A 471 17.91 -18.04 8.43
N ILE A 472 17.92 -16.76 8.03
CA ILE A 472 18.84 -15.76 8.59
C ILE A 472 18.54 -15.58 10.08
N LEU A 473 17.27 -15.39 10.43
CA LEU A 473 16.84 -15.20 11.82
C LEU A 473 17.08 -16.45 12.67
N ASP A 474 16.87 -17.65 12.12
CA ASP A 474 17.15 -18.90 12.82
C ASP A 474 18.64 -19.09 13.09
N SER A 475 19.51 -18.77 12.12
CA SER A 475 20.96 -18.83 12.29
C SER A 475 21.46 -17.83 13.34
N ILE A 476 20.89 -16.62 13.35
CA ILE A 476 21.21 -15.60 14.36
C ILE A 476 20.78 -16.05 15.76
N LEU A 477 19.56 -16.59 15.90
CA LEU A 477 19.09 -17.05 17.21
C LEU A 477 19.90 -18.24 17.73
N LYS A 478 20.23 -19.19 16.85
CA LYS A 478 21.01 -20.41 17.20
C LYS A 478 22.47 -20.13 17.50
N SER A 479 23.05 -19.05 16.98
CA SER A 479 24.45 -18.71 17.28
C SER A 479 24.66 -18.30 18.73
N GLY A 480 23.59 -17.89 19.43
CA GLY A 480 23.64 -17.37 20.79
C GLY A 480 24.26 -15.98 20.91
N LEU A 481 24.57 -15.33 19.77
CA LEU A 481 25.12 -13.98 19.71
C LEU A 481 24.01 -12.92 19.85
N GLY A 482 24.37 -11.76 20.36
CA GLY A 482 23.53 -10.56 20.37
C GLY A 482 22.97 -10.18 21.74
N ALA A 483 22.02 -9.25 21.73
CA ALA A 483 21.45 -8.70 22.95
C ALA A 483 20.38 -9.63 23.56
N CYS A 484 20.34 -9.64 24.89
CA CYS A 484 19.30 -10.30 25.67
C CYS A 484 18.60 -9.27 26.58
N ILE A 485 17.29 -9.44 26.76
CA ILE A 485 16.53 -8.75 27.80
C ILE A 485 16.37 -9.75 28.94
N GLY A 486 17.29 -9.67 29.91
CA GLY A 486 17.43 -10.73 30.89
C GLY A 486 17.95 -12.03 30.28
N ASP A 487 17.15 -13.09 30.37
CA ASP A 487 17.37 -14.41 29.80
C ASP A 487 16.76 -14.59 28.40
N ILE A 488 16.02 -13.58 27.91
CA ILE A 488 15.30 -13.64 26.65
C ILE A 488 16.17 -13.06 25.53
N GLN A 489 16.53 -13.88 24.54
CA GLN A 489 17.33 -13.45 23.39
C GLN A 489 16.51 -12.58 22.43
N VAL A 490 17.01 -11.38 22.12
CA VAL A 490 16.42 -10.45 21.16
C VAL A 490 17.45 -9.89 20.16
N PRO A 491 18.25 -10.73 19.48
CA PRO A 491 19.38 -10.28 18.66
C PRO A 491 18.98 -9.61 17.34
N ALA A 492 17.79 -9.87 16.80
CA ALA A 492 17.37 -9.35 15.50
C ALA A 492 15.86 -9.07 15.35
N PRO A 493 15.25 -8.14 16.11
CA PRO A 493 13.86 -7.74 15.87
C PRO A 493 13.66 -7.30 14.42
N THR A 494 12.80 -8.02 13.70
CA THR A 494 12.65 -7.87 12.25
C THR A 494 11.20 -7.59 11.87
N CYS A 495 10.99 -6.67 10.94
CA CYS A 495 9.70 -6.47 10.31
C CYS A 495 9.87 -6.44 8.79
N ALA A 496 9.57 -7.58 8.15
CA ALA A 496 9.81 -7.78 6.73
C ALA A 496 11.30 -7.61 6.39
N ASP A 497 11.65 -6.59 5.61
CA ASP A 497 13.00 -6.25 5.16
C ASP A 497 13.78 -5.40 6.18
N ASP A 498 13.08 -4.68 7.05
CA ASP A 498 13.70 -3.90 8.13
C ASP A 498 14.21 -4.84 9.24
N ILE A 499 15.51 -5.14 9.24
CA ILE A 499 16.19 -5.92 10.28
C ILE A 499 16.95 -4.97 11.20
N ALA A 500 16.66 -5.02 12.50
CA ALA A 500 17.45 -4.35 13.53
C ALA A 500 18.29 -5.38 14.30
N VAL A 501 19.60 -5.38 14.09
CA VAL A 501 20.54 -6.19 14.86
C VAL A 501 20.83 -5.49 16.19
N LEU A 502 20.75 -6.25 17.28
CA LEU A 502 21.01 -5.80 18.65
C LEU A 502 22.12 -6.67 19.24
N ALA A 503 23.16 -6.03 19.77
CA ALA A 503 24.32 -6.73 20.33
C ALA A 503 24.91 -5.99 21.54
N ASN A 504 25.46 -6.75 22.50
CA ASN A 504 26.06 -6.20 23.72
C ASN A 504 27.58 -6.00 23.61
N SER A 505 28.20 -6.52 22.56
CA SER A 505 29.62 -6.33 22.24
C SER A 505 29.82 -6.11 20.75
N THR A 506 30.94 -5.50 20.36
CA THR A 506 31.28 -5.34 18.94
C THR A 506 31.58 -6.67 18.25
N ALA A 507 32.13 -7.63 18.99
CA ALA A 507 32.37 -8.99 18.49
C ALA A 507 31.05 -9.70 18.16
N ASP A 508 30.03 -9.59 19.03
CA ASP A 508 28.71 -10.17 18.77
C ASP A 508 28.04 -9.48 17.59
N ALA A 509 28.13 -8.14 17.51
CA ALA A 509 27.59 -7.38 16.39
C ALA A 509 28.22 -7.82 15.06
N GLN A 510 29.55 -7.92 15.01
CA GLN A 510 30.26 -8.37 13.81
C GLN A 510 29.91 -9.83 13.48
N GLY A 511 29.85 -10.73 14.46
CA GLY A 511 29.47 -12.11 14.22
C GLY A 511 28.04 -12.27 13.66
N ILE A 512 27.10 -11.42 14.10
CA ILE A 512 25.75 -11.38 13.50
C ILE A 512 25.81 -10.83 12.06
N LEU A 513 26.59 -9.78 11.81
CA LEU A 513 26.78 -9.23 10.47
C LEU A 513 27.42 -10.26 9.52
N ASP A 514 28.38 -11.05 9.99
CA ASP A 514 29.02 -12.12 9.22
C ASP A 514 28.02 -13.24 8.87
N ILE A 515 27.13 -13.60 9.80
CA ILE A 515 26.02 -14.54 9.54
C ILE A 515 25.08 -13.98 8.47
N VAL A 516 24.69 -12.72 8.60
CA VAL A 516 23.84 -12.05 7.61
C VAL A 516 24.54 -12.05 6.25
N GLN A 517 25.80 -11.62 6.19
CA GLN A 517 26.62 -11.58 4.98
C GLN A 517 26.72 -12.95 4.31
N HIS A 518 27.03 -14.01 5.08
CA HIS A 518 27.10 -15.38 4.56
C HIS A 518 25.79 -15.79 3.85
N HIS A 519 24.65 -15.50 4.49
CA HIS A 519 23.35 -15.82 3.91
C HIS A 519 22.99 -14.92 2.73
N THR A 520 23.21 -13.60 2.83
CA THR A 520 22.86 -12.67 1.76
C THR A 520 23.70 -12.90 0.50
N SER A 521 24.99 -13.21 0.64
CA SER A 521 25.86 -13.57 -0.49
C SER A 521 25.40 -14.88 -1.15
N ARG A 522 25.07 -15.90 -0.37
CA ARG A 522 24.55 -17.19 -0.89
C ARG A 522 23.18 -17.01 -1.58
N ASP A 523 22.34 -16.18 -1.00
CA ASP A 523 20.97 -15.95 -1.43
C ASP A 523 20.85 -14.85 -2.50
N LEU A 524 21.99 -14.30 -2.96
CA LEU A 524 22.10 -13.23 -3.97
C LEU A 524 21.29 -11.96 -3.61
N VAL A 525 21.10 -11.71 -2.31
CA VAL A 525 20.46 -10.50 -1.79
C VAL A 525 21.54 -9.46 -1.49
N LYS A 526 21.37 -8.24 -1.98
CA LYS A 526 22.29 -7.13 -1.69
C LYS A 526 21.74 -6.30 -0.54
N ILE A 527 22.54 -6.15 0.52
CA ILE A 527 22.34 -5.14 1.57
C ILE A 527 23.06 -3.89 1.15
N ASN A 528 22.50 -2.71 1.43
CA ASN A 528 23.14 -1.44 1.13
C ASN A 528 23.94 -0.97 2.37
N PRO A 529 25.28 -1.02 2.36
CA PRO A 529 26.08 -0.63 3.52
C PRO A 529 25.98 0.88 3.81
N THR A 530 25.80 1.71 2.77
CA THR A 530 25.73 3.19 2.93
C THR A 530 24.43 3.66 3.58
N LYS A 531 23.34 2.91 3.41
CA LYS A 531 22.05 3.16 4.07
C LYS A 531 21.90 2.43 5.40
N SER A 532 22.76 1.46 5.66
CA SER A 532 22.78 0.73 6.92
C SER A 532 23.57 1.56 7.95
N GLU A 533 22.97 1.77 9.11
CA GLU A 533 23.52 2.65 10.14
C GLU A 533 23.57 1.94 11.49
N ALA A 534 24.59 2.26 12.28
CA ALA A 534 24.78 1.77 13.63
C ALA A 534 24.65 2.90 14.66
N VAL A 535 23.95 2.65 15.76
CA VAL A 535 23.86 3.55 16.92
C VAL A 535 24.33 2.82 18.17
N LEU A 536 25.16 3.50 18.96
CA LEU A 536 25.74 2.95 20.18
C LEU A 536 25.10 3.59 21.41
N TYR A 537 24.77 2.77 22.40
CA TYR A 537 24.27 3.20 23.70
C TYR A 537 25.24 2.76 24.80
N ASN A 538 25.47 3.63 25.79
CA ASN A 538 26.39 3.40 26.92
C ASN A 538 27.81 2.99 26.51
N ALA A 539 28.32 3.52 25.40
CA ALA A 539 29.62 3.12 24.86
C ALA A 539 30.84 3.75 25.55
N LYS A 540 30.62 4.55 26.61
CA LYS A 540 31.71 5.23 27.34
C LYS A 540 32.60 4.21 28.03
N GLY A 541 33.88 4.17 27.65
CA GLY A 541 34.87 3.25 28.21
C GLY A 541 34.88 1.85 27.57
N SER A 542 34.05 1.61 26.55
CA SER A 542 34.08 0.37 25.77
C SER A 542 35.07 0.50 24.59
N ASN A 543 35.76 -0.60 24.27
CA ASN A 543 36.60 -0.65 23.06
C ASN A 543 35.71 -0.92 21.84
N ILE A 544 35.45 0.12 21.04
CA ILE A 544 34.54 0.06 19.90
C ILE A 544 35.37 -0.16 18.63
N SER A 545 35.36 -1.38 18.11
CA SER A 545 35.91 -1.69 16.78
C SER A 545 34.98 -1.22 15.66
N THR A 546 35.55 -0.90 14.50
CA THR A 546 34.78 -0.65 13.28
C THR A 546 33.97 -1.88 12.89
N LEU A 547 32.68 -1.69 12.62
CA LEU A 547 31.79 -2.74 12.12
C LEU A 547 31.88 -2.76 10.61
N LYS A 548 32.11 -3.94 10.04
CA LYS A 548 32.24 -4.14 8.60
C LYS A 548 31.11 -4.99 8.07
N PHE A 549 30.63 -4.64 6.89
CA PHE A 549 29.74 -5.47 6.09
C PHE A 549 30.33 -5.58 4.70
N GLU A 550 30.72 -6.79 4.31
CA GLU A 550 31.60 -7.01 3.16
C GLU A 550 32.90 -6.21 3.31
N ASP A 551 33.28 -5.43 2.30
CA ASP A 551 34.47 -4.57 2.32
C ASP A 551 34.19 -3.15 2.83
N ASN A 552 32.94 -2.86 3.23
CA ASN A 552 32.50 -1.51 3.59
C ASN A 552 32.32 -1.37 5.11
N ASP A 553 32.69 -0.20 5.64
CA ASP A 553 32.43 0.15 7.02
C ASP A 553 30.98 0.60 7.21
N ILE A 554 30.30 0.09 8.23
CA ILE A 554 28.96 0.57 8.63
C ILE A 554 29.11 1.91 9.34
N ASN A 555 28.35 2.90 8.89
CA ASN A 555 28.40 4.24 9.47
C ASN A 555 27.83 4.24 10.90
N ILE A 556 28.64 4.65 11.88
CA ILE A 556 28.21 4.83 13.27
C ILE A 556 27.69 6.25 13.42
N THR A 557 26.40 6.38 13.73
CA THR A 557 25.70 7.66 13.87
C THR A 557 25.12 7.83 15.28
N ASN A 558 24.77 9.07 15.64
CA ASN A 558 24.10 9.35 16.92
C ASN A 558 22.59 9.06 16.90
N GLU A 559 22.02 8.91 15.70
CA GLU A 559 20.60 8.69 15.49
C GLU A 559 20.39 7.84 14.23
N THR A 560 19.52 6.83 14.32
CA THR A 560 19.05 6.06 13.15
C THR A 560 17.54 5.88 13.19
N LYS A 561 16.92 5.48 12.07
CA LYS A 561 15.47 5.30 11.98
C LYS A 561 15.12 3.82 11.78
N HIS A 562 14.38 3.24 12.72
CA HIS A 562 13.88 1.87 12.65
C HIS A 562 12.34 1.88 12.72
N LEU A 563 11.65 1.30 11.73
CA LEU A 563 10.18 1.20 11.66
C LEU A 563 9.43 2.53 11.80
N GLY A 564 10.03 3.60 11.25
CA GLY A 564 9.47 4.94 11.33
C GLY A 564 9.73 5.67 12.65
N ILE A 565 10.52 5.08 13.56
CA ILE A 565 10.90 5.62 14.86
C ILE A 565 12.39 5.98 14.85
N LYS A 566 12.74 7.20 15.27
CA LYS A 566 14.13 7.61 15.49
C LYS A 566 14.66 7.00 16.79
N ARG A 567 15.83 6.38 16.71
CA ARG A 567 16.53 5.70 17.80
C ARG A 567 17.74 6.55 18.16
N ASN A 568 17.66 7.21 19.29
CA ASN A 568 18.68 8.10 19.84
C ASN A 568 18.57 8.10 21.38
N GLU A 569 19.42 8.85 22.07
CA GLU A 569 19.33 8.99 23.53
C GLU A 569 18.11 9.79 24.01
N GLN A 570 17.44 10.57 23.13
CA GLN A 570 16.40 11.56 23.49
C GLN A 570 15.11 11.48 22.67
N ASN A 571 13.98 11.25 23.35
CA ASN A 571 12.65 11.13 22.72
C ASN A 571 12.14 12.40 22.01
N ARG A 572 12.71 13.58 22.28
CA ARG A 572 12.26 14.88 21.73
C ARG A 572 12.28 14.96 20.20
N ALA A 573 13.24 14.30 19.55
CA ALA A 573 13.35 14.28 18.09
C ALA A 573 12.13 13.57 17.47
N ASN A 574 11.71 12.44 18.06
CA ASN A 574 10.52 11.70 17.62
C ASN A 574 9.26 12.56 17.72
N ILE A 575 9.05 13.22 18.86
CA ILE A 575 7.86 14.07 19.08
C ILE A 575 7.80 15.20 18.06
N SER A 576 8.94 15.86 17.81
CA SER A 576 9.04 16.94 16.84
C SER A 576 8.73 16.46 15.41
N GLU A 577 9.23 15.28 15.02
CA GLU A 577 8.91 14.65 13.72
C GLU A 577 7.43 14.29 13.61
N ARG A 578 6.80 13.77 14.68
CA ARG A 578 5.38 13.43 14.70
C ARG A 578 4.47 14.65 14.60
N ILE A 579 4.81 15.74 15.27
CA ILE A 579 4.12 17.03 15.13
C ILE A 579 4.26 17.53 13.69
N ARG A 580 5.48 17.48 13.12
CA ARG A 580 5.73 17.89 11.73
C ARG A 580 4.92 17.05 10.74
N THR A 581 4.86 15.74 10.92
CA THR A 581 4.13 14.81 10.04
C THR A 581 2.61 15.02 10.12
N GLY A 582 2.07 15.26 11.33
CA GLY A 582 0.67 15.62 11.52
C GLY A 582 0.31 16.93 10.80
N ARG A 583 1.16 17.95 10.95
CA ARG A 583 1.01 19.24 10.26
C ARG A 583 1.09 19.09 8.75
N ALA A 584 2.07 18.34 8.23
CA ALA A 584 2.21 18.07 6.80
C ALA A 584 0.96 17.39 6.23
N THR A 585 0.35 16.47 6.99
CA THR A 585 -0.89 15.80 6.61
C THR A 585 -2.05 16.81 6.50
N ILE A 586 -2.18 17.73 7.46
CA ILE A 586 -3.16 18.83 7.35
C ILE A 586 -2.89 19.68 6.11
N TYR A 587 -1.65 20.09 5.88
CA TYR A 587 -1.29 20.94 4.75
C TYR A 587 -1.65 20.26 3.41
N SER A 588 -1.44 18.95 3.30
CA SER A 588 -1.84 18.18 2.11
C SER A 588 -3.37 18.14 1.90
N LEU A 589 -4.16 18.30 2.97
CA LEU A 589 -5.62 18.33 2.92
C LEU A 589 -6.20 19.75 2.73
N LEU A 590 -5.37 20.79 2.63
CA LEU A 590 -5.86 22.14 2.38
C LEU A 590 -6.62 22.24 1.06
N GLY A 591 -6.07 21.66 -0.02
CA GLY A 591 -6.71 21.64 -1.34
C GLY A 591 -8.04 20.91 -1.37
N ALA A 592 -8.28 19.98 -0.42
CA ALA A 592 -9.55 19.29 -0.26
C ALA A 592 -10.61 20.14 0.49
N GLY A 593 -10.28 21.34 0.97
CA GLY A 593 -11.21 22.23 1.65
C GLY A 593 -10.99 22.39 3.16
N LEU A 594 -9.83 22.03 3.72
CA LEU A 594 -9.50 22.24 5.15
C LEU A 594 -9.05 23.70 5.44
N HIS A 595 -9.63 24.68 4.74
CA HIS A 595 -9.31 26.10 4.89
C HIS A 595 -10.09 26.76 6.04
N VAL A 596 -9.38 27.56 6.84
CA VAL A 596 -9.89 28.27 8.04
C VAL A 596 -11.09 29.18 7.78
N ARG A 597 -11.26 29.72 6.55
CA ARG A 597 -12.27 30.76 6.26
C ARG A 597 -13.25 30.43 5.13
N ARG A 598 -13.00 29.36 4.36
CA ARG A 598 -13.79 28.96 3.18
C ARG A 598 -13.90 27.44 3.03
N GLY A 599 -13.62 26.71 4.11
CA GLY A 599 -13.54 25.26 4.13
C GLY A 599 -14.78 24.57 4.69
N PHE A 600 -14.60 23.31 5.08
CA PHE A 600 -15.62 22.50 5.74
C PHE A 600 -16.06 23.07 7.11
N SER A 601 -17.23 22.61 7.59
CA SER A 601 -17.61 22.85 8.99
C SER A 601 -16.56 22.29 9.96
N PRO A 602 -16.39 22.90 11.15
CA PRO A 602 -15.40 22.43 12.12
C PRO A 602 -15.54 20.97 12.55
N MET A 603 -16.77 20.41 12.52
CA MET A 603 -17.00 18.99 12.81
C MET A 603 -16.41 18.09 11.72
N VAL A 604 -16.60 18.43 10.44
CA VAL A 604 -16.04 17.67 9.32
C VAL A 604 -14.52 17.80 9.29
N ALA A 605 -14.00 19.01 9.47
CA ALA A 605 -12.56 19.25 9.55
C ALA A 605 -11.90 18.48 10.72
N TYR A 606 -12.55 18.43 11.89
CA TYR A 606 -12.11 17.60 13.00
C TYR A 606 -12.16 16.10 12.67
N LYS A 607 -13.21 15.62 12.00
CA LYS A 607 -13.30 14.22 11.57
C LYS A 607 -12.13 13.85 10.64
N LEU A 608 -11.77 14.72 9.70
CA LEU A 608 -10.61 14.52 8.83
C LEU A 608 -9.29 14.53 9.61
N TRP A 609 -9.11 15.48 10.53
CA TRP A 609 -7.95 15.54 11.43
C TRP A 609 -7.79 14.24 12.24
N ARG A 610 -8.86 13.82 12.92
CA ARG A 610 -8.91 12.60 13.73
C ARG A 610 -8.64 11.33 12.92
N THR A 611 -9.11 11.28 11.67
CA THR A 611 -9.00 10.08 10.82
C THR A 611 -7.62 9.96 10.19
N TYR A 612 -7.05 11.05 9.67
CA TYR A 612 -5.81 10.99 8.86
C TYR A 612 -4.56 11.44 9.59
N ALA A 613 -4.67 12.49 10.42
CA ALA A 613 -3.49 13.14 10.97
C ALA A 613 -3.17 12.66 12.40
N VAL A 614 -4.17 12.42 13.24
CA VAL A 614 -3.95 11.88 14.60
C VAL A 614 -3.18 10.55 14.58
N PRO A 615 -3.52 9.53 13.76
CA PRO A 615 -2.75 8.28 13.70
C PRO A 615 -1.28 8.50 13.32
N ARG A 616 -1.01 9.42 12.39
CA ARG A 616 0.36 9.77 11.97
C ARG A 616 1.13 10.56 13.02
N SER A 617 0.44 11.30 13.89
CA SER A 617 1.02 12.06 14.99
C SER A 617 1.32 11.23 16.24
N ILE A 618 0.76 10.04 16.37
CA ILE A 618 0.98 9.18 17.55
C ILE A 618 1.77 7.91 17.25
N TYR A 619 1.84 7.47 15.98
CA TYR A 619 2.49 6.23 15.59
C TYR A 619 3.89 6.05 16.20
N GLY A 620 4.17 4.91 16.81
CA GLY A 620 5.45 4.58 17.44
C GLY A 620 5.67 5.23 18.81
N LEU A 621 4.89 6.24 19.20
CA LEU A 621 4.94 6.79 20.56
C LEU A 621 4.25 5.87 21.58
N GLU A 622 3.49 4.87 21.12
CA GLU A 622 2.89 3.83 21.96
C GLU A 622 3.94 3.00 22.70
N VAL A 623 5.10 2.77 22.10
CA VAL A 623 6.15 1.86 22.60
C VAL A 623 7.33 2.59 23.25
N MET A 624 7.18 3.89 23.54
CA MET A 624 8.22 4.73 24.13
C MET A 624 7.87 5.20 25.54
N ASN A 625 8.85 5.53 26.37
CA ASN A 625 8.56 6.15 27.67
C ASN A 625 8.57 7.67 27.57
N LEU A 626 7.39 8.26 27.39
CA LEU A 626 7.22 9.70 27.26
C LEU A 626 7.14 10.40 28.62
N LEU A 627 7.81 11.54 28.73
CA LEU A 627 7.69 12.47 29.85
C LEU A 627 6.37 13.26 29.79
N ALA A 628 5.92 13.81 30.93
CA ALA A 628 4.72 14.66 30.96
C ALA A 628 4.85 15.88 30.01
N LYS A 629 5.99 16.57 30.07
CA LYS A 629 6.32 17.71 29.16
C LYS A 629 6.24 17.34 27.68
N GLU A 630 6.52 16.09 27.35
CA GLU A 630 6.49 15.59 25.98
C GLU A 630 5.06 15.35 25.49
N LYS A 631 4.19 14.83 26.35
CA LYS A 631 2.75 14.76 26.09
C LYS A 631 2.16 16.17 25.93
N ASP A 632 2.55 17.11 26.77
CA ASP A 632 2.09 18.50 26.71
C ASP A 632 2.43 19.18 25.37
N MET A 633 3.60 18.88 24.79
CA MET A 633 3.99 19.37 23.47
C MET A 633 3.05 18.88 22.35
N LEU A 634 2.63 17.61 22.41
CA LEU A 634 1.68 17.03 21.45
C LEU A 634 0.31 17.68 21.58
N GLU A 635 -0.20 17.82 22.81
CA GLU A 635 -1.49 18.47 23.03
C GLU A 635 -1.46 19.95 22.66
N LEU A 636 -0.36 20.66 22.90
CA LEU A 636 -0.22 22.05 22.47
C LEU A 636 -0.32 22.17 20.95
N ALA A 637 0.30 21.25 20.20
CA ALA A 637 0.20 21.21 18.75
C ALA A 637 -1.23 20.92 18.29
N GLU A 638 -1.90 19.96 18.91
CA GLU A 638 -3.30 19.65 18.62
C GLU A 638 -4.22 20.85 18.90
N ARG A 639 -4.12 21.48 20.08
CA ARG A 639 -4.95 22.64 20.42
C ARG A 639 -4.77 23.79 19.45
N LYS A 640 -3.55 24.03 18.94
CA LYS A 640 -3.30 25.06 17.90
C LYS A 640 -4.10 24.74 16.63
N ILE A 641 -4.10 23.47 16.21
CA ILE A 641 -4.84 22.99 15.05
C ILE A 641 -6.35 23.09 15.28
N LEU A 642 -6.85 22.65 16.45
CA LEU A 642 -8.28 22.72 16.76
C LEU A 642 -8.79 24.15 16.87
N ARG A 643 -8.00 25.08 17.41
CA ARG A 643 -8.30 26.52 17.38
C ARG A 643 -8.40 27.04 15.95
N GLN A 644 -7.44 26.65 15.10
CA GLN A 644 -7.44 27.03 13.70
C GLN A 644 -8.66 26.48 12.94
N ILE A 645 -9.05 25.23 13.18
CA ILE A 645 -10.24 24.60 12.58
C ILE A 645 -11.53 25.32 13.00
N GLN A 646 -11.61 25.76 14.26
CA GLN A 646 -12.80 26.40 14.82
C GLN A 646 -12.83 27.93 14.66
N GLY A 647 -11.77 28.54 14.14
CA GLY A 647 -11.63 30.00 14.10
C GLY A 647 -11.52 30.65 15.49
N LEU A 648 -11.02 29.93 16.49
CA LEU A 648 -10.91 30.43 17.87
C LEU A 648 -9.59 31.18 18.11
N PRO A 649 -9.60 32.28 18.90
CA PRO A 649 -8.38 32.99 19.29
C PRO A 649 -7.42 32.16 20.16
N ASN A 650 -6.14 32.55 20.20
CA ASN A 650 -5.10 31.84 20.96
C ASN A 650 -5.31 31.86 22.49
N ASN A 651 -6.01 32.88 23.01
CA ASN A 651 -6.32 33.01 24.44
C ASN A 651 -7.55 32.18 24.88
N THR A 652 -8.17 31.43 23.97
CA THR A 652 -9.31 30.55 24.32
C THR A 652 -8.87 29.47 25.30
N ALA A 653 -9.66 29.30 26.37
CA ALA A 653 -9.44 28.27 27.40
C ALA A 653 -9.28 26.87 26.78
N ASN A 654 -8.29 26.11 27.25
CA ASN A 654 -7.91 24.83 26.63
C ASN A 654 -9.07 23.83 26.56
N MET A 655 -9.83 23.67 27.65
CA MET A 655 -10.98 22.75 27.68
C MET A 655 -12.11 23.17 26.75
N ALA A 656 -12.36 24.47 26.59
CA ALA A 656 -13.38 24.95 25.65
C ALA A 656 -13.10 24.50 24.21
N VAL A 657 -11.81 24.47 23.80
CA VAL A 657 -11.40 24.04 22.45
C VAL A 657 -11.81 22.58 22.19
N TYR A 658 -11.70 21.71 23.19
CA TYR A 658 -12.08 20.30 23.08
C TYR A 658 -13.60 20.11 23.16
N THR A 659 -14.23 20.70 24.18
CA THR A 659 -15.68 20.53 24.46
C THR A 659 -16.56 21.04 23.33
N LEU A 660 -16.18 22.14 22.66
CA LEU A 660 -16.99 22.70 21.58
C LEU A 660 -17.18 21.68 20.45
N VAL A 661 -16.12 21.02 20.01
CA VAL A 661 -16.15 20.05 18.90
C VAL A 661 -16.43 18.62 19.37
N GLY A 662 -16.35 18.35 20.68
CA GLY A 662 -16.39 16.99 21.22
C GLY A 662 -15.13 16.22 20.84
N ALA A 663 -13.97 16.88 20.96
CA ALA A 663 -12.68 16.30 20.59
C ALA A 663 -11.99 15.69 21.81
N GLU A 664 -11.47 14.47 21.67
CA GLU A 664 -10.61 13.83 22.68
C GLU A 664 -9.17 14.37 22.56
N PRO A 665 -8.54 14.86 23.65
CA PRO A 665 -7.11 15.16 23.66
C PRO A 665 -6.25 14.01 23.13
N ILE A 666 -5.20 14.34 22.38
CA ILE A 666 -4.29 13.38 21.75
C ILE A 666 -3.61 12.46 22.77
N ALA A 667 -3.39 12.93 24.00
CA ALA A 667 -2.89 12.12 25.10
C ALA A 667 -3.83 10.97 25.46
N ILE A 668 -5.15 11.16 25.36
CA ILE A 668 -6.13 10.08 25.56
C ILE A 668 -6.02 9.05 24.47
N THR A 669 -5.93 9.50 23.22
CA THR A 669 -5.81 8.59 22.06
C THR A 669 -4.53 7.76 22.18
N LEU A 670 -3.44 8.38 22.62
CA LEU A 670 -2.19 7.70 22.92
C LEU A 670 -2.33 6.69 24.07
N ASP A 671 -2.93 7.09 25.19
CA ASP A 671 -3.14 6.20 26.35
C ASP A 671 -4.03 5.00 25.95
N LYS A 672 -5.09 5.20 25.13
CA LYS A 672 -5.90 4.13 24.54
C LYS A 672 -5.08 3.18 23.67
N ASN A 673 -4.19 3.72 22.84
CA ASN A 673 -3.33 2.91 21.97
C ASN A 673 -2.31 2.09 22.77
N VAL A 674 -1.73 2.65 23.84
CA VAL A 674 -0.83 1.93 24.78
C VAL A 674 -1.57 0.76 25.43
N LEU A 675 -2.76 1.01 25.98
CA LEU A 675 -3.59 -0.02 26.58
C LEU A 675 -4.05 -1.08 25.57
N THR A 676 -4.32 -0.68 24.33
CA THR A 676 -4.66 -1.61 23.25
C THR A 676 -3.46 -2.47 22.85
N PHE A 677 -2.27 -1.87 22.77
CA PHE A 677 -1.03 -2.58 22.46
C PHE A 677 -0.69 -3.59 23.56
N PHE A 678 -0.74 -3.19 24.83
CA PHE A 678 -0.59 -4.07 25.99
C PHE A 678 -1.54 -5.27 25.91
N MET A 679 -2.84 -5.03 25.74
CA MET A 679 -3.83 -6.11 25.70
C MET A 679 -3.66 -7.02 24.47
N ASN A 680 -3.16 -6.51 23.34
CA ASN A 680 -2.85 -7.35 22.18
C ASN A 680 -1.66 -8.29 22.44
N ILE A 681 -0.64 -7.85 23.18
CA ILE A 681 0.47 -8.72 23.59
C ILE A 681 -0.06 -9.80 24.56
N VAL A 682 -0.84 -9.38 25.57
CA VAL A 682 -1.34 -10.27 26.61
C VAL A 682 -2.26 -11.38 26.08
N ARG A 683 -3.04 -11.10 25.02
CA ARG A 683 -3.87 -12.12 24.34
C ARG A 683 -3.07 -13.21 23.63
N ASN A 684 -1.78 -12.97 23.36
CA ASN A 684 -0.90 -13.92 22.69
C ASN A 684 0.21 -14.37 23.66
N PRO A 685 -0.08 -15.27 24.63
CA PRO A 685 0.83 -15.59 25.73
C PRO A 685 2.13 -16.30 25.32
N GLY A 686 2.22 -16.78 24.08
CA GLY A 686 3.39 -17.47 23.53
C GLY A 686 4.38 -16.57 22.80
N THR A 687 4.19 -15.24 22.80
CA THR A 687 5.14 -14.32 22.15
C THR A 687 6.22 -13.83 23.11
N ILE A 688 7.39 -13.50 22.55
CA ILE A 688 8.54 -12.94 23.28
C ILE A 688 8.14 -11.67 24.06
N GLU A 689 7.26 -10.84 23.49
CA GLU A 689 6.80 -9.63 24.15
C GLU A 689 6.03 -9.94 25.43
N CYS A 690 5.19 -10.98 25.43
CA CYS A 690 4.45 -11.37 26.62
C CYS A 690 5.38 -11.91 27.71
N GLU A 691 6.42 -12.65 27.33
CA GLU A 691 7.45 -13.13 28.23
C GLU A 691 8.23 -11.97 28.87
N ILE A 692 8.62 -10.96 28.08
CA ILE A 692 9.22 -9.73 28.58
C ILE A 692 8.29 -9.01 29.56
N LEU A 693 6.99 -8.89 29.26
CA LEU A 693 6.04 -8.25 30.18
C LEU A 693 5.92 -9.02 31.50
N ARG A 694 5.85 -10.35 31.47
CA ARG A 694 5.81 -11.20 32.68
C ARG A 694 7.06 -11.00 33.52
N ARG A 695 8.24 -11.04 32.89
CA ARG A 695 9.52 -10.78 33.53
C ARG A 695 9.52 -9.38 34.18
N GLN A 696 9.07 -8.37 33.44
CA GLN A 696 9.03 -7.00 33.96
C GLN A 696 8.14 -6.89 35.19
N ILE A 697 6.99 -7.56 35.27
CA ILE A 697 6.15 -7.51 36.48
C ILE A 697 6.86 -8.06 37.72
N VAL A 698 7.65 -9.12 37.56
CA VAL A 698 8.38 -9.74 38.67
C VAL A 698 9.56 -8.88 39.11
N PHE A 699 10.27 -8.26 38.16
CA PHE A 699 11.54 -7.57 38.42
C PHE A 699 11.49 -6.04 38.33
N SER A 700 10.33 -5.44 38.02
CA SER A 700 10.21 -3.99 37.88
C SER A 700 10.32 -3.32 39.25
N ASP A 701 11.30 -2.42 39.41
CA ASP A 701 11.26 -1.42 40.47
C ASP A 701 10.19 -0.37 40.09
N GLN A 702 9.40 0.12 41.05
CA GLN A 702 8.36 1.14 40.83
C GLN A 702 8.92 2.44 40.22
N ARG A 703 10.23 2.64 40.31
CA ARG A 703 10.97 3.79 39.77
C ARG A 703 11.55 3.56 38.37
N GLY A 704 11.46 2.35 37.83
CA GLY A 704 11.99 2.00 36.51
C GLY A 704 11.26 2.71 35.35
N LYS A 705 11.94 2.84 34.21
CA LYS A 705 11.37 3.34 32.95
C LYS A 705 10.79 2.21 32.09
N ASP A 706 10.51 1.06 32.67
CA ASP A 706 10.02 -0.11 31.94
C ASP A 706 8.62 0.15 31.37
N PHE A 707 8.30 -0.45 30.22
CA PHE A 707 6.98 -0.25 29.59
C PHE A 707 5.82 -0.63 30.51
N ILE A 708 5.98 -1.68 31.33
CA ILE A 708 4.95 -2.08 32.30
C ILE A 708 4.63 -0.95 33.30
N ASN A 709 5.63 -0.18 33.73
CA ASN A 709 5.43 0.96 34.64
C ASN A 709 4.61 2.07 33.96
N ARG A 710 4.77 2.26 32.65
CA ARG A 710 3.92 3.18 31.87
C ARG A 710 2.48 2.66 31.81
N VAL A 711 2.31 1.36 31.57
CA VAL A 711 0.98 0.72 31.55
C VAL A 711 0.31 0.86 32.91
N GLU A 712 1.00 0.54 34.01
CA GLU A 712 0.47 0.64 35.38
C GLU A 712 0.07 2.07 35.76
N LYS A 713 0.90 3.07 35.41
CA LYS A 713 0.54 4.49 35.59
C LYS A 713 -0.73 4.85 34.82
N THR A 714 -0.90 4.29 33.62
CA THR A 714 -2.07 4.54 32.77
C THR A 714 -3.32 3.81 33.31
N LEU A 715 -3.18 2.57 33.78
CA LEU A 715 -4.25 1.80 34.41
C LEU A 715 -4.73 2.49 35.69
N SER A 716 -3.80 2.90 36.55
CA SER A 716 -4.07 3.63 37.79
C SER A 716 -4.78 4.97 37.53
N LYS A 717 -4.33 5.73 36.52
CA LYS A 717 -4.96 7.00 36.10
C LYS A 717 -6.46 6.84 35.78
N TYR A 718 -6.85 5.73 35.18
CA TYR A 718 -8.24 5.46 34.78
C TYR A 718 -8.98 4.53 35.74
N ASN A 719 -8.44 4.26 36.93
CA ASN A 719 -9.02 3.35 37.92
C ASN A 719 -9.37 1.96 37.33
N LEU A 720 -8.44 1.40 36.55
CA LEU A 720 -8.50 0.04 36.03
C LEU A 720 -7.71 -0.90 36.97
N LYS A 721 -8.01 -2.20 36.91
CA LYS A 721 -7.24 -3.24 37.62
C LYS A 721 -5.76 -3.23 37.19
N SER A 722 -4.89 -3.79 38.04
CA SER A 722 -3.45 -3.87 37.76
C SER A 722 -3.12 -4.69 36.51
N SER A 723 -1.93 -4.48 35.96
CA SER A 723 -1.44 -5.21 34.79
C SER A 723 -1.35 -6.71 35.04
N SER A 724 -0.96 -7.14 36.25
CA SER A 724 -0.90 -8.55 36.65
C SER A 724 -2.25 -9.24 36.51
N TYR A 725 -3.34 -8.59 36.97
CA TYR A 725 -4.69 -9.14 36.86
C TYR A 725 -5.08 -9.43 35.41
N TYR A 726 -4.76 -8.52 34.49
CA TYR A 726 -5.13 -8.67 33.08
C TYR A 726 -4.26 -9.68 32.32
N ILE A 727 -3.04 -9.94 32.79
CA ILE A 727 -2.19 -11.00 32.23
C ILE A 727 -2.71 -12.39 32.59
N GLU A 728 -3.21 -12.55 33.82
CA GLU A 728 -3.85 -13.80 34.25
C GLU A 728 -5.25 -13.95 33.62
N ASN A 729 -5.97 -12.84 33.44
CA ASN A 729 -7.36 -12.82 32.96
C ASN A 729 -7.50 -11.90 31.72
N PRO A 730 -7.02 -12.35 30.54
CA PRO A 730 -7.09 -11.55 29.32
C PRO A 730 -8.54 -11.34 28.87
N LEU A 731 -8.93 -10.07 28.66
CA LEU A 731 -10.26 -9.72 28.15
C LEU A 731 -10.32 -9.76 26.63
N ASN A 732 -11.48 -10.07 26.07
CA ASN A 732 -11.66 -10.06 24.62
C ASN A 732 -11.57 -8.62 24.04
N LYS A 733 -11.42 -8.52 22.71
CA LYS A 733 -11.19 -7.22 22.02
C LYS A 733 -12.31 -6.21 22.23
N MET A 734 -13.56 -6.67 22.28
CA MET A 734 -14.73 -5.80 22.40
C MET A 734 -14.95 -5.36 23.84
N GLU A 735 -14.86 -6.27 24.79
CA GLU A 735 -14.93 -6.03 26.24
C GLU A 735 -13.87 -5.03 26.67
N TRP A 736 -12.62 -5.23 26.25
CA TRP A 736 -11.53 -4.32 26.58
C TRP A 736 -11.80 -2.90 26.08
N LYS A 737 -12.22 -2.77 24.81
CA LYS A 737 -12.55 -1.46 24.22
C LYS A 737 -13.71 -0.79 24.94
N ARG A 738 -14.73 -1.55 25.34
CA ARG A 738 -15.88 -1.04 26.09
C ARG A 738 -15.47 -0.58 27.48
N LEU A 739 -14.72 -1.41 28.23
CA LEU A 739 -14.24 -1.11 29.58
C LEU A 739 -13.36 0.15 29.61
N VAL A 740 -12.32 0.19 28.77
CA VAL A 740 -11.42 1.34 28.66
C VAL A 740 -12.19 2.58 28.20
N GLY A 741 -13.13 2.43 27.26
CA GLY A 741 -13.98 3.51 26.80
C GLY A 741 -14.84 4.12 27.90
N ILE A 742 -15.45 3.31 28.76
CA ILE A 742 -16.27 3.77 29.89
C ILE A 742 -15.39 4.49 30.93
N LYS A 743 -14.28 3.87 31.34
CA LYS A 743 -13.40 4.42 32.39
C LYS A 743 -12.74 5.74 32.00
N ILE A 744 -12.32 5.87 30.75
CA ILE A 744 -11.78 7.13 30.23
C ILE A 744 -12.86 8.23 30.22
N LYS A 745 -14.10 7.89 29.83
CA LYS A 745 -15.21 8.84 29.84
C LYS A 745 -15.53 9.32 31.26
N GLU A 746 -15.55 8.42 32.24
CA GLU A 746 -15.76 8.74 33.66
C GLU A 746 -14.68 9.70 34.17
N TYR A 747 -13.40 9.38 33.95
CA TYR A 747 -12.27 10.21 34.36
C TYR A 747 -12.37 11.64 33.82
N TRP A 748 -12.65 11.79 32.53
CA TRP A 748 -12.72 13.11 31.90
C TRP A 748 -13.98 13.89 32.22
N LYS A 749 -15.10 13.21 32.51
CA LYS A 749 -16.29 13.89 33.02
C LYS A 749 -15.97 14.61 34.33
N ASN A 750 -15.21 13.97 35.21
CA ASN A 750 -14.75 14.55 36.47
C ASN A 750 -13.75 15.69 36.22
N GLU A 751 -12.76 15.48 35.33
CA GLU A 751 -11.76 16.52 35.03
C GLU A 751 -12.37 17.78 34.40
N CYS A 752 -13.33 17.62 33.48
CA CYS A 752 -14.08 18.74 32.90
C CYS A 752 -14.89 19.50 33.96
N HIS A 753 -15.48 18.77 34.92
CA HIS A 753 -16.26 19.37 35.99
C HIS A 753 -15.36 20.21 36.91
N ASN A 754 -14.20 19.66 37.30
CA ASN A 754 -13.21 20.36 38.12
C ASN A 754 -12.71 21.64 37.44
N GLU A 755 -12.31 21.57 36.16
CA GLU A 755 -11.86 22.77 35.42
C GLU A 755 -12.95 23.84 35.25
N LYS A 756 -14.22 23.42 35.10
CA LYS A 756 -15.35 24.35 35.03
C LYS A 756 -15.55 25.12 36.34
N MET A 757 -15.34 24.46 37.49
CA MET A 757 -15.44 25.10 38.80
C MET A 757 -14.30 26.10 39.03
N GLU A 758 -13.09 25.81 38.54
CA GLU A 758 -11.92 26.67 38.72
C GLU A 758 -11.90 27.90 37.79
N LYS A 759 -12.39 27.77 36.55
CA LYS A 759 -12.20 28.80 35.49
C LYS A 759 -13.49 29.54 35.14
N THR A 760 -13.51 30.84 35.44
CA THR A 760 -14.63 31.74 35.11
C THR A 760 -14.93 31.85 33.60
N SER A 761 -13.92 31.64 32.75
CA SER A 761 -14.04 31.67 31.27
C SER A 761 -14.84 30.51 30.69
N LEU A 762 -15.12 29.47 31.48
CA LEU A 762 -15.95 28.31 31.09
C LEU A 762 -17.40 28.42 31.57
N LYS A 763 -17.77 29.50 32.26
CA LYS A 763 -19.11 29.69 32.87
C LYS A 763 -20.27 29.58 31.87
N TYR A 764 -20.07 30.09 30.66
CA TYR A 764 -21.11 30.19 29.63
C TYR A 764 -21.12 29.02 28.64
N ILE A 765 -20.21 28.05 28.80
CA ILE A 765 -20.21 26.82 28.01
C ILE A 765 -21.03 25.80 28.79
N GLU A 766 -22.25 25.52 28.30
CA GLU A 766 -23.04 24.40 28.79
C GLU A 766 -22.36 23.10 28.35
N ILE A 767 -21.47 22.60 29.21
CA ILE A 767 -20.82 21.32 29.01
C ILE A 767 -21.90 20.23 29.01
N GLN A 768 -22.11 19.59 27.86
CA GLN A 768 -23.05 18.47 27.71
C GLN A 768 -22.62 17.30 28.62
N ASN A 769 -23.53 16.38 28.90
CA ASN A 769 -23.27 15.19 29.75
C ASN A 769 -22.03 14.38 29.33
N ASN A 770 -21.59 14.51 28.06
CA ASN A 770 -20.42 13.85 27.49
C ASN A 770 -19.51 14.83 26.70
N PRO A 771 -18.53 15.48 27.36
CA PRO A 771 -17.75 16.59 26.78
C PRO A 771 -16.79 16.23 25.65
N LEU A 772 -16.40 14.96 25.51
CA LEU A 772 -15.28 14.56 24.63
C LEU A 772 -15.70 13.74 23.41
N ASN A 773 -16.99 13.45 23.24
CA ASN A 773 -17.49 12.70 22.08
C ASN A 773 -18.76 13.28 21.46
N GLU A 774 -19.39 14.26 22.12
CA GLU A 774 -20.53 14.98 21.58
C GLU A 774 -20.15 16.44 21.37
N ALA A 775 -20.26 16.88 20.11
CA ALA A 775 -20.06 18.28 19.78
C ALA A 775 -21.13 19.15 20.46
N HIS A 776 -20.74 20.33 20.88
CA HIS A 776 -21.66 21.32 21.42
C HIS A 776 -22.71 21.71 20.36
N ASN A 777 -23.91 22.08 20.82
CA ASN A 777 -25.05 22.44 19.95
C ASN A 777 -24.71 23.55 18.94
N ILE A 778 -23.74 24.42 19.27
CA ILE A 778 -23.20 25.45 18.37
C ILE A 778 -22.77 24.84 17.05
N TRP A 779 -21.91 23.82 17.06
CA TRP A 779 -21.41 23.21 15.82
C TRP A 779 -22.39 22.21 15.20
N LYS A 780 -23.24 21.54 16.00
CA LYS A 780 -24.30 20.64 15.49
C LYS A 780 -25.30 21.37 14.58
N SER A 781 -25.54 22.66 14.84
CA SER A 781 -26.48 23.48 14.07
C SER A 781 -25.90 24.09 12.77
N VAL A 782 -24.60 23.93 12.51
CA VAL A 782 -23.90 24.61 11.41
C VAL A 782 -23.89 23.75 10.15
N LYS A 783 -24.47 24.25 9.06
CA LYS A 783 -24.39 23.61 7.74
C LYS A 783 -23.04 23.91 7.06
N ASN A 784 -22.67 23.10 6.07
CA ASN A 784 -21.43 23.26 5.28
C ASN A 784 -21.55 24.42 4.26
N ASN A 785 -21.87 25.63 4.72
CA ASN A 785 -21.81 26.84 3.90
C ASN A 785 -20.97 27.91 4.63
N SER A 786 -20.36 28.83 3.87
CA SER A 786 -19.44 29.81 4.45
C SER A 786 -20.10 30.79 5.42
N LYS A 787 -21.40 31.07 5.26
CA LYS A 787 -22.15 32.01 6.11
C LYS A 787 -22.47 31.40 7.48
N ASP A 788 -22.97 30.18 7.51
CA ASP A 788 -23.32 29.44 8.73
C ASP A 788 -22.07 29.09 9.53
N VAL A 789 -20.96 28.74 8.87
CA VAL A 789 -19.68 28.50 9.54
C VAL A 789 -19.19 29.76 10.25
N LYS A 790 -19.27 30.94 9.60
CA LYS A 790 -18.94 32.23 10.24
C LYS A 790 -19.88 32.57 11.39
N ALA A 791 -21.18 32.32 11.24
CA ALA A 791 -22.15 32.54 12.31
C ALA A 791 -21.85 31.62 13.52
N GLY A 792 -21.50 30.36 13.27
CA GLY A 792 -21.05 29.41 14.29
C GLY A 792 -19.76 29.85 14.99
N GLU A 793 -18.79 30.36 14.24
CA GLU A 793 -17.54 30.92 14.78
C GLU A 793 -17.80 32.10 15.74
N ILE A 794 -18.69 33.02 15.35
CA ILE A 794 -19.07 34.15 16.21
C ILE A 794 -19.73 33.65 17.50
N LYS A 795 -20.69 32.71 17.39
CA LYS A 795 -21.34 32.09 18.55
C LYS A 795 -20.34 31.41 19.47
N ALA A 796 -19.41 30.63 18.93
CA ALA A 796 -18.35 29.97 19.70
C ALA A 796 -17.44 30.97 20.43
N ARG A 797 -17.10 32.09 19.79
CA ARG A 797 -16.30 33.16 20.42
C ARG A 797 -17.05 33.88 21.54
N ILE A 798 -18.35 34.10 21.39
CA ILE A 798 -19.20 34.70 22.43
C ILE A 798 -19.28 33.75 23.64
N SER A 799 -19.59 32.47 23.41
CA SER A 799 -19.69 31.46 24.47
C SER A 799 -18.38 31.24 25.24
N THR A 800 -17.23 31.47 24.60
CA THR A 800 -15.91 31.38 25.23
C THR A 800 -15.40 32.70 25.80
N GLN A 801 -16.20 33.78 25.76
CA GLN A 801 -15.79 35.13 26.15
C GLN A 801 -14.57 35.68 25.39
N THR A 802 -14.28 35.16 24.20
CA THR A 802 -13.16 35.59 23.36
C THR A 802 -13.58 36.54 22.24
N TYR A 803 -14.88 36.79 22.10
CA TYR A 803 -15.39 37.80 21.19
C TYR A 803 -15.16 39.21 21.75
N ILE A 804 -14.44 40.05 20.99
CA ILE A 804 -14.24 41.45 21.34
C ILE A 804 -15.48 42.23 20.87
N PHE A 805 -16.37 42.60 21.79
CA PHE A 805 -17.39 43.61 21.52
C PHE A 805 -16.69 44.93 21.17
N GLN A 806 -17.02 45.51 20.01
CA GLN A 806 -16.43 46.77 19.54
C GLN A 806 -16.57 47.93 20.54
N ALA A 807 -17.49 47.86 21.50
CA ALA A 807 -17.61 48.81 22.60
C ALA A 807 -16.32 48.95 23.44
N LYS A 808 -15.45 47.91 23.52
CA LYS A 808 -14.18 48.00 24.26
C LYS A 808 -13.08 48.80 23.55
N ARG A 809 -13.29 49.24 22.29
CA ARG A 809 -12.36 50.16 21.60
C ARG A 809 -12.63 51.64 21.90
N ALA A 810 -13.75 51.98 22.57
CA ALA A 810 -14.11 53.35 22.91
C ALA A 810 -13.64 53.77 24.31
N LYS A 811 -12.52 53.21 24.82
CA LYS A 811 -11.71 53.96 25.78
C LYS A 811 -10.74 54.81 24.97
N PHE A 812 -11.23 55.96 24.52
CA PHE A 812 -10.41 57.06 24.07
C PHE A 812 -9.47 57.40 25.25
N ASP A 813 -8.18 57.16 25.09
CA ASP A 813 -7.18 57.75 25.98
C ASP A 813 -7.09 59.23 25.58
N PRO A 814 -7.41 60.20 26.45
CA PRO A 814 -7.41 61.62 26.09
C PRO A 814 -6.01 62.17 25.77
N LYS A 815 -4.94 61.36 25.88
CA LYS A 815 -3.56 61.82 25.75
C LYS A 815 -2.91 61.58 24.39
N ASP A 816 -3.54 60.85 23.46
CA ASP A 816 -2.98 60.60 22.12
C ASP A 816 -3.54 61.55 21.04
N GLY A 817 -4.04 62.73 21.46
CA GLY A 817 -4.61 63.75 20.56
C GLY A 817 -3.60 64.59 19.78
N GLU A 818 -2.30 64.43 19.99
CA GLU A 818 -1.27 65.24 19.30
C GLU A 818 -0.03 64.42 18.99
N LYS A 819 -0.08 63.63 17.91
CA LYS A 819 1.04 63.29 17.00
C LYS A 819 0.62 62.07 16.18
N ASP A 820 0.08 62.35 14.98
CA ASP A 820 0.33 61.60 13.74
C ASP A 820 -0.78 61.89 12.73
N SER A 821 -0.90 63.17 12.37
CA SER A 821 -1.59 63.62 11.17
C SER A 821 -0.60 63.64 10.00
N ARG A 822 -0.12 62.47 9.56
CA ARG A 822 0.53 62.33 8.24
C ARG A 822 0.67 60.85 7.86
N ASN A 823 0.00 60.50 6.76
CA ASN A 823 0.12 59.26 5.97
C ASN A 823 -0.50 57.99 6.54
N PHE A 824 -1.76 57.71 6.17
CA PHE A 824 -2.13 56.41 5.59
C PHE A 824 -3.40 56.54 4.74
N ASN A 825 -3.22 56.61 3.42
CA ASN A 825 -4.28 56.43 2.42
C ASN A 825 -4.63 54.93 2.37
N VAL A 826 -5.75 54.51 2.95
CA VAL A 826 -6.37 53.20 2.70
C VAL A 826 -7.80 53.42 2.24
N LYS A 827 -8.09 52.87 1.06
CA LYS A 827 -9.33 52.94 0.30
C LYS A 827 -10.59 52.79 1.17
N THR A 828 -11.37 53.86 1.20
CA THR A 828 -12.76 53.95 1.63
C THR A 828 -13.67 53.23 0.65
N VAL A 829 -13.84 51.92 0.80
CA VAL A 829 -15.01 51.21 0.25
C VAL A 829 -15.47 50.19 1.30
N ASP A 830 -16.71 50.36 1.78
CA ASP A 830 -17.52 49.51 2.71
C ASP A 830 -17.87 50.05 4.11
N LEU A 831 -17.78 51.36 4.38
CA LEU A 831 -18.42 51.96 5.58
C LEU A 831 -19.90 52.35 5.38
N GLN A 832 -20.39 52.52 4.14
CA GLN A 832 -21.76 53.03 3.90
C GLN A 832 -22.88 51.97 3.96
N LYS A 833 -22.57 50.67 3.91
CA LYS A 833 -23.61 49.60 3.94
C LYS A 833 -24.05 49.17 5.34
N ASN A 834 -23.28 49.45 6.39
CA ASN A 834 -23.62 49.05 7.76
C ASN A 834 -24.26 50.17 8.59
N ILE A 835 -24.08 51.43 8.21
CA ILE A 835 -24.76 52.58 8.86
C ILE A 835 -26.26 52.53 8.57
N SER A 836 -26.66 52.06 7.39
CA SER A 836 -28.07 51.94 6.98
C SER A 836 -28.84 50.92 7.82
N ALA A 837 -28.24 49.78 8.19
CA ALA A 837 -28.88 48.77 9.03
C ALA A 837 -29.05 49.21 10.49
N PHE A 838 -28.09 49.97 11.02
CA PHE A 838 -28.14 50.48 12.39
C PHE A 838 -29.12 51.66 12.53
N VAL A 839 -29.23 52.50 11.49
CA VAL A 839 -30.25 53.55 11.39
C VAL A 839 -31.65 52.96 11.21
N LEU A 840 -31.81 51.92 10.39
CA LEU A 840 -33.07 51.17 10.24
C LEU A 840 -33.51 50.51 11.56
N PHE A 841 -32.59 49.92 12.32
CA PHE A 841 -32.89 49.32 13.63
C PHE A 841 -33.29 50.37 14.68
N ARG A 842 -32.62 51.54 14.69
CA ARG A 842 -33.01 52.69 15.54
C ARG A 842 -34.37 53.29 15.14
N MET A 843 -34.67 53.38 13.85
CA MET A 843 -35.96 53.87 13.35
C MET A 843 -37.10 52.90 13.66
N LEU A 844 -36.87 51.59 13.55
CA LEU A 844 -37.85 50.55 13.90
C LEU A 844 -38.16 50.52 15.40
N ILE A 845 -37.16 50.69 16.27
CA ILE A 845 -37.37 50.78 17.72
C ILE A 845 -38.14 52.06 18.08
N LYS A 846 -37.81 53.20 17.45
CA LYS A 846 -38.53 54.46 17.68
C LYS A 846 -39.98 54.39 17.21
N PHE A 847 -40.23 53.81 16.02
CA PHE A 847 -41.58 53.61 15.49
C PHE A 847 -42.42 52.69 16.38
N TYR A 848 -41.84 51.58 16.90
CA TYR A 848 -42.55 50.66 17.79
C TYR A 848 -42.85 51.27 19.17
N VAL A 849 -41.94 52.08 19.73
CA VAL A 849 -42.16 52.76 21.01
C VAL A 849 -43.21 53.87 20.90
N ASP A 850 -43.24 54.59 19.79
CA ASP A 850 -44.24 55.63 19.50
C ASP A 850 -45.63 55.01 19.22
N GLU A 851 -45.70 53.81 18.62
CA GLU A 851 -46.97 53.10 18.36
C GLU A 851 -47.56 52.44 19.62
N ILE A 852 -46.70 52.00 20.55
CA ILE A 852 -47.11 51.43 21.86
C ILE A 852 -47.64 52.54 22.79
N SER A 853 -47.03 53.73 22.78
CA SER A 853 -47.45 54.86 23.62
C SER A 853 -48.78 55.49 23.18
N CYS A 854 -49.21 55.29 21.93
CA CYS A 854 -50.52 55.77 21.44
C CYS A 854 -51.69 54.80 21.68
N LYS A 855 -51.44 53.55 22.13
CA LYS A 855 -52.47 52.50 22.27
C LYS A 855 -52.77 52.08 23.72
N MET A 856 -52.13 52.70 24.71
CA MET A 856 -52.34 52.39 26.14
C MET A 856 -53.33 53.37 26.79
N ASN A 857 -54.22 52.84 27.65
CA ASN A 857 -55.16 53.65 28.42
C ASN A 857 -54.43 54.48 29.50
N PRO A 858 -54.91 55.69 29.85
CA PRO A 858 -54.24 56.59 30.79
C PRO A 858 -54.04 56.03 32.21
N SER A 859 -54.77 54.98 32.58
CA SER A 859 -54.71 54.32 33.89
C SER A 859 -53.52 53.36 34.06
N ASP A 860 -52.87 52.93 32.97
CA ASP A 860 -51.72 52.02 33.01
C ASP A 860 -50.37 52.77 33.02
N LEU A 861 -50.38 54.11 32.99
CA LEU A 861 -49.17 54.93 32.89
C LEU A 861 -48.37 55.06 34.21
N SER A 862 -48.87 54.55 35.34
CA SER A 862 -48.22 54.74 36.65
C SER A 862 -47.05 53.78 36.93
N TYR A 863 -46.82 52.78 36.07
CA TYR A 863 -45.74 51.79 36.25
C TYR A 863 -44.66 51.83 35.15
N THR A 864 -44.74 52.76 34.20
CA THR A 864 -43.77 52.87 33.08
C THR A 864 -42.97 54.17 33.05
N THR A 865 -43.12 55.04 34.05
CA THR A 865 -42.30 56.26 34.17
C THR A 865 -41.03 55.97 34.96
N ASN A 866 -40.01 55.39 34.32
CA ASN A 866 -38.61 55.58 34.69
C ASN A 866 -37.65 55.21 33.53
N ILE A 867 -37.99 55.61 32.30
CA ILE A 867 -37.04 55.69 31.20
C ILE A 867 -36.70 57.18 31.03
N GLN A 868 -35.69 57.66 31.76
CA GLN A 868 -35.13 58.99 31.52
C GLN A 868 -33.97 58.89 30.52
N TRP A 869 -34.06 59.68 29.46
CA TRP A 869 -32.96 59.93 28.54
C TRP A 869 -32.06 61.02 29.13
N THR A 870 -30.85 60.68 29.59
CA THR A 870 -29.88 61.65 30.12
C THR A 870 -28.82 62.05 29.09
N GLY A 871 -29.10 61.93 27.79
CA GLY A 871 -28.20 62.36 26.72
C GLY A 871 -28.18 61.43 25.50
N ILE A 872 -27.38 61.79 24.49
CA ILE A 872 -27.33 61.12 23.18
C ILE A 872 -26.67 59.72 23.23
N ASP A 873 -25.97 59.37 24.31
CA ASP A 873 -25.10 58.18 24.33
C ASP A 873 -25.36 57.11 25.40
N ASP A 874 -26.31 57.26 26.33
CA ASP A 874 -26.55 56.26 27.37
C ASP A 874 -28.03 55.87 27.55
N LEU A 875 -28.35 54.60 27.30
CA LEU A 875 -29.59 53.96 27.75
C LEU A 875 -29.27 53.15 29.02
N VAL A 876 -29.63 53.68 30.19
CA VAL A 876 -29.55 52.94 31.45
C VAL A 876 -30.84 52.14 31.62
N ILE A 877 -30.76 50.82 31.42
CA ILE A 877 -31.82 49.91 31.87
C ILE A 877 -31.56 49.63 33.35
N VAL A 878 -32.30 50.31 34.23
CA VAL A 878 -32.32 49.94 35.66
C VAL A 878 -32.99 48.57 35.77
N SER A 879 -32.26 47.64 36.36
CA SER A 879 -32.59 46.23 36.42
C SER A 879 -33.80 45.94 37.31
N GLU A 880 -34.87 45.40 36.72
CA GLU A 880 -35.76 44.45 37.40
C GLU A 880 -35.98 43.20 36.52
N PRO A 881 -35.90 41.97 37.08
CA PRO A 881 -35.97 40.71 36.30
C PRO A 881 -37.31 40.48 35.58
N GLU A 882 -38.40 41.09 36.06
CA GLU A 882 -39.76 40.79 35.61
C GLU A 882 -40.14 41.49 34.28
N ALA A 883 -39.60 42.68 34.01
CA ALA A 883 -39.85 43.42 32.77
C ALA A 883 -39.17 42.78 31.54
N SER A 884 -37.95 42.24 31.70
CA SER A 884 -37.25 41.53 30.62
C SER A 884 -37.89 40.18 30.27
N ALA A 885 -38.53 39.53 31.24
CA ALA A 885 -39.27 38.29 31.03
C ALA A 885 -40.59 38.54 30.28
N LEU A 886 -41.28 39.65 30.54
CA LEU A 886 -42.49 40.05 29.81
C LEU A 886 -42.17 40.44 28.35
N PHE A 887 -41.09 41.19 28.12
CA PHE A 887 -40.66 41.61 26.78
C PHE A 887 -40.25 40.41 25.91
N CYS A 888 -39.52 39.44 26.47
CA CYS A 888 -39.20 38.19 25.78
C CYS A 888 -40.43 37.32 25.51
N LYS A 889 -41.40 37.26 26.43
CA LYS A 889 -42.67 36.54 26.23
C LYS A 889 -43.51 37.17 25.12
N TYR A 890 -43.55 38.49 25.00
CA TYR A 890 -44.32 39.19 23.97
C TYR A 890 -43.70 39.01 22.57
N MET A 891 -42.37 39.14 22.46
CA MET A 891 -41.62 38.90 21.21
C MET A 891 -41.70 37.44 20.72
N LEU A 892 -41.80 36.48 21.64
CA LEU A 892 -42.01 35.07 21.30
C LEU A 892 -43.46 34.77 20.87
N LYS A 893 -44.43 35.55 21.35
CA LYS A 893 -45.85 35.39 21.00
C LYS A 893 -46.17 35.96 19.61
N GLU A 894 -45.56 37.08 19.21
CA GLU A 894 -45.72 37.62 17.85
C GLU A 894 -44.94 36.85 16.78
N LYS A 895 -43.79 36.26 17.11
CA LYS A 895 -43.06 35.39 16.18
C LYS A 895 -43.87 34.15 15.77
N ALA A 896 -44.80 33.71 16.63
CA ALA A 896 -45.71 32.61 16.34
C ALA A 896 -46.91 33.00 15.45
N GLN A 897 -47.17 34.29 15.22
CA GLN A 897 -48.20 34.77 14.28
C GLN A 897 -47.62 35.16 12.90
N LEU A 898 -46.29 35.25 12.77
CA LEU A 898 -45.59 35.65 11.52
C LEU A 898 -44.76 34.54 10.87
N THR A 899 -44.80 33.31 11.40
CA THR A 899 -44.41 32.06 10.71
C THR A 899 -45.64 31.24 10.45
#